data_AF-A0A9W8H2P0-F1
#
_entry.id   AF-A0A9W8H2P0-F1
#
_cell.length_a   1.000
_cell.length_b   1.000
_cell.length_c   1.000
_cell.angle_alpha   90.00
_cell.angle_beta   90.00
_cell.angle_gamma   90.00
#
_symmetry.space_group_name_H-M   'P 1'
#
loop_
_entity.id
_entity.type
_entity.pdbx_description
1 polymer ?
#
loop_
_entity_poly.entity_id
_entity_poly.type
_entity_poly.pdbx_seq_one_letter_code
_entity_poly.pdbx_strand_id
1 'polypeptide(L)'
;MKFSSALQFNAVPDWAQYYLDYSGLKKRLYVIERDVIANNLQQQQQPPSHQTQPPVPGTDESSTLLAPQNQAYATFVPLLDSEISNIERFYRRKEAELFAEADDIEREVNMLTIHPTIERRSSLSFFRKLSNIEVAQPVTAGAPAIHQARTVQPIVSGQLHAESSHQNQERLPDRLTVDHYDGPQIHRTHSLDISSISPENVTNAYLPQDHDDQTRTPSVAAGADSADLPLRMSMQGPRASSTQHRRTMSFSEGDFVRRDLRQKSRNLFILLHDLRSYAQLNYTGFNKITKKFDKVTNSDLRQEYMDETVRVSYPFTSGAQTSLREHMESMAYAFGIVSGYGSIEESLRELKKCLREEVVWERNTVWRDMIANERMVNAVGVQSPDLEQVDGEPISTLKPRRITNTQKQMMRIAACTAVFAIVWAIPLFDGVEQQRCWAMLIYVSLLWATEALPLHVTALLVPFLTVMLGVMRSPAKNHFHLSASEASKAVFSAMFSSVIMLLLGGFALAAALSKHDIARIIASWVLSKAGTNPKSVLLANMLVATFASMWISNVAAPVLCFSLIRPILRTLPNGSTFAPCLIIGIALASNVGGMASPISSPQNIIAINTMHPPPSWFQWFAVSIPVCILCDLGIWALLLAVYRPHKTTPAIHQTRFTSERLNKRQIYVCIVSVLTIALWCLESSLESLVGDMGIVAIVPLVLLFGFPKILSKEDFNNFLWTVVILAMGGIALGRAVDSSGLLHELASRIESFVDGFPVFAVLCVFCGLILICCTFISHTVGSLIILPIVAEVGARLPEPHSRLLVMGTALMASGAMGLPVSGFPNMNAIMLEDTLGNPYLTTMDFFKAGIPSSVVAYFVIISVGYLVMSLLGF
;
A
#
# COMPACT_ATOMS: atom_id res chain seq x y z
N MET A 1 0.37 25.79 -4.29
CA MET A 1 0.58 24.85 -5.42
C MET A 1 0.31 25.57 -6.75
N LYS A 2 0.83 25.11 -7.91
CA LYS A 2 0.69 25.81 -9.22
C LYS A 2 0.30 24.84 -10.35
N PHE A 3 -0.98 24.85 -10.70
CA PHE A 3 -1.71 24.06 -11.70
C PHE A 3 -1.59 22.52 -11.70
N SER A 4 -0.41 21.89 -11.65
CA SER A 4 -0.30 20.41 -11.76
C SER A 4 -1.13 19.67 -10.69
N SER A 5 -0.95 20.04 -9.41
CA SER A 5 -1.77 19.54 -8.29
C SER A 5 -3.26 19.85 -8.42
N ALA A 6 -3.63 20.91 -9.15
CA ALA A 6 -5.02 21.30 -9.38
C ALA A 6 -5.64 20.56 -10.58
N LEU A 7 -4.84 20.14 -11.57
CA LEU A 7 -5.28 19.21 -12.61
C LEU A 7 -5.56 17.84 -11.97
N GLN A 8 -4.62 17.34 -11.15
CA GLN A 8 -4.79 16.10 -10.40
C GLN A 8 -6.02 16.14 -9.47
N PHE A 9 -6.16 17.18 -8.64
CA PHE A 9 -7.30 17.36 -7.72
C PHE A 9 -8.67 17.49 -8.40
N ASN A 10 -8.73 17.83 -9.69
CA ASN A 10 -9.98 17.91 -10.47
C ASN A 10 -10.09 16.80 -11.53
N ALA A 11 -9.17 15.84 -11.55
CA ALA A 11 -9.22 14.70 -12.46
C ALA A 11 -10.11 13.61 -11.87
N VAL A 12 -10.96 13.00 -12.71
CA VAL A 12 -11.66 11.76 -12.36
C VAL A 12 -10.61 10.69 -12.03
N PRO A 13 -10.66 10.01 -10.86
CA PRO A 13 -9.59 9.11 -10.41
C PRO A 13 -9.27 8.02 -11.43
N ASP A 14 -10.29 7.36 -11.97
CA ASP A 14 -10.16 6.26 -12.94
C ASP A 14 -9.59 6.71 -14.29
N TRP A 15 -9.67 8.01 -14.60
CA TRP A 15 -9.21 8.58 -15.86
C TRP A 15 -7.91 9.38 -15.71
N ALA A 16 -7.34 9.47 -14.50
CA ALA A 16 -6.18 10.32 -14.19
C ALA A 16 -4.98 10.12 -15.13
N GLN A 17 -4.75 8.88 -15.60
CA GLN A 17 -3.71 8.50 -16.56
C GLN A 17 -3.95 8.97 -18.01
N TYR A 18 -5.14 9.48 -18.33
CA TYR A 18 -5.54 9.97 -19.65
C TYR A 18 -5.69 11.50 -19.71
N TYR A 19 -5.46 12.22 -18.60
CA TYR A 19 -5.26 13.67 -18.64
C TYR A 19 -3.83 13.99 -19.09
N LEU A 20 -3.66 15.16 -19.70
CA LEU A 20 -2.38 15.74 -20.11
C LEU A 20 -1.30 15.61 -19.01
N ASP A 21 -0.14 15.01 -19.30
CA ASP A 21 1.01 15.00 -18.38
C ASP A 21 1.70 16.37 -18.30
N TYR A 22 1.01 17.30 -17.66
CA TYR A 22 1.52 18.64 -17.35
C TYR A 22 2.80 18.58 -16.50
N SER A 23 3.06 17.49 -15.77
CA SER A 23 4.27 17.32 -14.96
C SER A 23 5.48 16.92 -15.79
N GLY A 24 5.36 15.91 -16.67
CA GLY A 24 6.40 15.50 -17.62
C GLY A 24 6.69 16.58 -18.66
N LEU A 25 5.67 17.19 -19.25
CA LEU A 25 5.83 18.34 -20.16
C LEU A 25 6.56 19.49 -19.47
N LYS A 26 6.19 19.84 -18.22
CA LYS A 26 6.88 20.88 -17.44
C LYS A 26 8.33 20.50 -17.13
N LYS A 27 8.64 19.22 -16.85
CA LYS A 27 10.02 18.72 -16.67
C LYS A 27 10.84 18.86 -17.96
N ARG A 28 10.31 18.45 -19.11
CA ARG A 28 10.96 18.64 -20.43
C ARG A 28 11.22 20.12 -20.71
N LEU A 29 10.26 20.97 -20.40
CA LEU A 29 10.35 22.41 -20.59
C LEU A 29 11.42 23.06 -19.69
N TYR A 30 11.68 22.53 -18.48
CA TYR A 30 12.84 22.95 -17.66
C TYR A 30 14.20 22.50 -18.24
N VAL A 31 14.26 21.38 -18.97
CA VAL A 31 15.48 20.98 -19.68
C VAL A 31 15.75 21.94 -20.83
N ILE A 32 14.73 22.26 -21.62
CA ILE A 32 14.78 23.30 -22.67
C ILE A 32 15.20 24.66 -22.08
N GLU A 33 14.63 25.07 -20.94
CA GLU A 33 14.95 26.31 -20.21
C GLU A 33 16.45 26.38 -19.86
N ARG A 34 17.02 25.29 -19.32
CA ARG A 34 18.45 25.16 -19.01
C ARG A 34 19.33 25.19 -20.27
N ASP A 35 18.94 24.47 -21.31
CA ASP A 35 19.76 24.27 -22.51
C ASP A 35 19.79 25.55 -23.37
N VAL A 36 18.70 26.33 -23.40
CA VAL A 36 18.68 27.70 -23.95
C VAL A 36 19.61 28.63 -23.18
N ILE A 37 19.60 28.57 -21.84
CA ILE A 37 20.53 29.38 -21.00
C ILE A 37 21.99 29.00 -21.27
N ALA A 38 22.30 27.70 -21.40
CA ALA A 38 23.64 27.23 -21.71
C ALA A 38 24.15 27.73 -23.08
N ASN A 39 23.30 27.68 -24.11
CA ASN A 39 23.64 28.17 -25.45
C ASN A 39 23.87 29.70 -25.45
N ASN A 40 23.04 30.46 -24.73
CA ASN A 40 23.22 31.92 -24.61
C ASN A 40 24.53 32.28 -23.88
N LEU A 41 24.93 31.51 -22.86
CA LEU A 41 26.21 31.70 -22.17
C LEU A 41 27.42 31.39 -23.08
N GLN A 42 27.31 30.37 -23.95
CA GLN A 42 28.36 30.05 -24.92
C GLN A 42 28.51 31.14 -26.00
N GLN A 43 27.41 31.71 -26.50
CA GLN A 43 27.47 32.81 -27.46
C GLN A 43 28.12 34.08 -26.90
N GLN A 44 28.02 34.32 -25.58
CA GLN A 44 28.69 35.43 -24.91
C GLN A 44 30.21 35.22 -24.68
N GLN A 45 30.75 34.05 -25.00
CA GLN A 45 32.17 33.72 -24.79
C GLN A 45 33.00 33.63 -26.08
N GLN A 46 32.42 33.93 -27.25
CA GLN A 46 33.14 33.97 -28.53
C GLN A 46 33.68 35.39 -28.83
N PRO A 47 35.00 35.57 -29.07
CA PRO A 47 35.56 36.86 -29.46
C PRO A 47 35.26 37.20 -30.94
N PRO A 48 35.21 38.50 -31.32
CA PRO A 48 34.86 38.92 -32.68
C PRO A 48 36.01 38.68 -33.66
N SER A 49 35.98 37.55 -34.38
CA SER A 49 36.95 37.23 -35.43
C SER A 49 36.58 37.85 -36.78
N HIS A 50 37.20 38.98 -37.14
CA HIS A 50 37.30 39.38 -38.54
C HIS A 50 38.18 38.38 -39.31
N GLN A 51 37.72 37.88 -40.47
CA GLN A 51 38.41 38.05 -41.76
C GLN A 51 37.63 37.45 -42.94
N THR A 52 37.88 37.99 -44.13
CA THR A 52 37.27 37.61 -45.41
C THR A 52 37.98 36.45 -46.10
N GLN A 53 37.24 35.42 -46.52
CA GLN A 53 37.63 34.53 -47.63
C GLN A 53 36.39 34.23 -48.51
N PRO A 54 36.56 34.04 -49.84
CA PRO A 54 35.47 33.73 -50.77
C PRO A 54 35.07 32.24 -50.74
N PRO A 55 33.86 31.88 -51.22
CA PRO A 55 33.32 30.52 -51.07
C PRO A 55 33.94 29.51 -52.05
N VAL A 56 34.13 28.28 -51.56
CA VAL A 56 34.37 27.07 -52.38
C VAL A 56 33.10 26.22 -52.33
N PRO A 57 32.55 25.77 -53.48
CA PRO A 57 31.25 25.09 -53.50
C PRO A 57 31.34 23.57 -53.28
N GLY A 58 30.42 23.04 -52.47
CA GLY A 58 29.97 21.65 -52.55
C GLY A 58 30.45 20.70 -51.45
N THR A 59 29.63 20.52 -50.40
CA THR A 59 29.22 19.20 -49.86
C THR A 59 28.05 19.38 -48.87
N ASP A 60 27.29 18.31 -48.62
CA ASP A 60 25.94 18.39 -48.04
C ASP A 60 25.90 18.47 -46.50
N GLU A 61 25.94 19.69 -45.94
CA GLU A 61 25.61 19.96 -44.53
C GLU A 61 24.27 20.71 -44.38
N SER A 62 23.16 20.07 -44.79
CA SER A 62 21.81 20.64 -44.64
C SER A 62 21.16 20.42 -43.26
N SER A 63 21.92 19.90 -42.28
CA SER A 63 21.40 19.49 -40.96
C SER A 63 21.99 20.28 -39.77
N THR A 64 22.95 21.15 -40.03
CA THR A 64 23.74 21.84 -39.01
C THR A 64 23.23 23.28 -38.82
N LEU A 65 23.00 23.68 -37.56
CA LEU A 65 22.57 25.03 -37.14
C LEU A 65 21.14 25.48 -37.54
N LEU A 66 20.14 24.69 -37.16
CA LEU A 66 18.84 25.28 -36.81
C LEU A 66 19.00 26.21 -35.58
N ALA A 67 18.31 27.35 -35.57
CA ALA A 67 18.34 28.28 -34.43
C ALA A 67 17.85 27.61 -33.13
N PRO A 68 18.33 28.02 -31.93
CA PRO A 68 17.96 27.37 -30.67
C PRO A 68 16.45 27.27 -30.40
N GLN A 69 15.67 28.26 -30.84
CA GLN A 69 14.20 28.21 -30.78
C GLN A 69 13.65 27.07 -31.66
N ASN A 70 14.10 26.91 -32.91
CA ASN A 70 13.63 25.86 -33.81
C ASN A 70 13.90 24.45 -33.26
N GLN A 71 15.03 24.26 -32.58
CA GLN A 71 15.34 22.99 -31.90
C GLN A 71 14.43 22.73 -30.69
N ALA A 72 14.09 23.77 -29.91
CA ALA A 72 13.13 23.69 -28.82
C ALA A 72 11.71 23.34 -29.33
N TYR A 73 11.26 23.98 -30.41
CA TYR A 73 9.99 23.66 -31.10
C TYR A 73 9.97 22.21 -31.58
N ALA A 74 10.99 21.77 -32.33
CA ALA A 74 11.10 20.41 -32.86
C ALA A 74 11.13 19.32 -31.76
N THR A 75 11.56 19.67 -30.54
CA THR A 75 11.56 18.76 -29.39
C THR A 75 10.24 18.77 -28.61
N PHE A 76 9.51 19.89 -28.60
CA PHE A 76 8.35 20.09 -27.73
C PHE A 76 7.01 19.86 -28.42
N VAL A 77 6.84 20.30 -29.67
CA VAL A 77 5.56 20.17 -30.39
C VAL A 77 5.14 18.70 -30.58
N PRO A 78 6.02 17.75 -30.99
CA PRO A 78 5.64 16.35 -31.13
C PRO A 78 5.20 15.67 -29.82
N LEU A 79 5.60 16.23 -28.66
CA LEU A 79 5.12 15.75 -27.35
C LEU A 79 3.68 16.24 -27.07
N LEU A 80 3.34 17.47 -27.46
CA LEU A 80 1.96 17.97 -27.38
C LEU A 80 1.04 17.19 -28.34
N ASP A 81 1.53 16.87 -29.54
CA ASP A 81 0.77 16.12 -30.55
C ASP A 81 0.51 14.66 -30.13
N SER A 82 1.49 14.03 -29.47
CA SER A 82 1.31 12.74 -28.81
C SER A 82 0.21 12.80 -27.75
N GLU A 83 0.24 13.82 -26.88
CA GLU A 83 -0.74 13.98 -25.81
C GLU A 83 -2.15 14.27 -26.33
N ILE A 84 -2.32 15.13 -27.33
CA ILE A 84 -3.64 15.42 -27.89
C ILE A 84 -4.23 14.21 -28.63
N SER A 85 -3.39 13.42 -29.32
CA SER A 85 -3.80 12.14 -29.93
C SER A 85 -4.24 11.10 -28.88
N ASN A 86 -3.57 11.06 -27.72
CA ASN A 86 -3.98 10.20 -26.60
C ASN A 86 -5.33 10.65 -26.00
N ILE A 87 -5.50 11.95 -25.79
CA ILE A 87 -6.73 12.57 -25.25
C ILE A 87 -7.92 12.36 -26.20
N GLU A 88 -7.77 12.56 -27.50
CA GLU A 88 -8.83 12.29 -28.48
C GLU A 88 -9.20 10.80 -28.53
N ARG A 89 -8.19 9.91 -28.54
CA ARG A 89 -8.41 8.44 -28.58
C ARG A 89 -9.12 7.92 -27.33
N PHE A 90 -8.88 8.53 -26.16
CA PHE A 90 -9.62 8.24 -24.95
C PHE A 90 -11.05 8.81 -25.02
N TYR A 91 -11.18 10.10 -25.30
CA TYR A 91 -12.46 10.81 -25.34
C TYR A 91 -13.46 10.13 -26.28
N ARG A 92 -13.10 9.87 -27.55
CA ARG A 92 -14.00 9.21 -28.52
C ARG A 92 -14.45 7.82 -28.08
N ARG A 93 -13.59 7.08 -27.37
CA ARG A 93 -13.93 5.75 -26.85
C ARG A 93 -14.97 5.86 -25.73
N LYS A 94 -14.76 6.76 -24.77
CA LYS A 94 -15.71 6.97 -23.67
C LYS A 94 -17.00 7.62 -24.12
N GLU A 95 -16.95 8.55 -25.06
CA GLU A 95 -18.16 9.11 -25.68
C GLU A 95 -19.03 8.02 -26.32
N ALA A 96 -18.45 7.16 -27.18
CA ALA A 96 -19.19 6.06 -27.80
C ALA A 96 -19.71 5.02 -26.80
N GLU A 97 -18.98 4.77 -25.71
CA GLU A 97 -19.39 3.89 -24.61
C GLU A 97 -20.60 4.47 -23.84
N LEU A 98 -20.52 5.73 -23.42
CA LEU A 98 -21.56 6.40 -22.63
C LEU A 98 -22.80 6.77 -23.46
N PHE A 99 -22.64 7.09 -24.74
CA PHE A 99 -23.79 7.35 -25.64
C PHE A 99 -24.57 6.07 -25.94
N ALA A 100 -23.91 4.93 -26.11
CA ALA A 100 -24.59 3.65 -26.28
C ALA A 100 -25.40 3.25 -25.03
N GLU A 101 -24.84 3.45 -23.83
CA GLU A 101 -25.57 3.21 -22.56
C GLU A 101 -26.74 4.21 -22.37
N ALA A 102 -26.58 5.45 -22.83
CA ALA A 102 -27.65 6.47 -22.79
C ALA A 102 -28.81 6.11 -23.72
N ASP A 103 -28.51 5.67 -24.94
CA ASP A 103 -29.47 5.19 -25.93
C ASP A 103 -30.29 4.01 -25.39
N ASP A 104 -29.63 3.02 -24.76
CA ASP A 104 -30.30 1.86 -24.19
C ASP A 104 -31.15 2.21 -22.95
N ILE A 105 -30.73 3.17 -22.12
CA ILE A 105 -31.56 3.70 -21.03
C ILE A 105 -32.76 4.48 -21.56
N GLU A 106 -32.63 5.31 -22.61
CA GLU A 106 -33.77 6.00 -23.24
C GLU A 106 -34.75 4.97 -23.84
N ARG A 107 -34.27 3.85 -24.40
CA ARG A 107 -35.12 2.73 -24.85
C ARG A 107 -35.83 2.02 -23.68
N GLU A 108 -35.10 1.64 -22.62
CA GLU A 108 -35.68 0.97 -21.44
C GLU A 108 -36.75 1.84 -20.76
N VAL A 109 -36.53 3.15 -20.64
CA VAL A 109 -37.50 4.09 -20.06
C VAL A 109 -38.74 4.27 -20.97
N ASN A 110 -38.55 4.47 -22.27
CA ASN A 110 -39.69 4.63 -23.19
C ASN A 110 -40.59 3.38 -23.24
N MET A 111 -40.02 2.18 -23.07
CA MET A 111 -40.78 0.91 -22.98
C MET A 111 -41.63 0.78 -21.71
N LEU A 112 -41.41 1.62 -20.69
CA LEU A 112 -42.18 1.64 -19.44
C LEU A 112 -43.30 2.70 -19.40
N THR A 113 -43.32 3.66 -20.33
CA THR A 113 -44.31 4.76 -20.36
C THR A 113 -45.24 4.69 -21.56
N ILE A 114 -46.48 4.26 -21.33
CA ILE A 114 -47.57 4.29 -22.32
C ILE A 114 -48.19 5.70 -22.46
N HIS A 115 -48.00 6.59 -21.48
CA HIS A 115 -48.40 8.01 -21.56
C HIS A 115 -47.26 8.93 -21.08
N PRO A 116 -46.83 9.92 -21.89
CA PRO A 116 -45.87 10.93 -21.46
C PRO A 116 -46.59 12.06 -20.71
N THR A 117 -46.14 12.36 -19.48
CA THR A 117 -46.66 13.45 -18.64
C THR A 117 -45.73 14.67 -18.56
N ILE A 118 -44.59 14.64 -19.26
CA ILE A 118 -43.55 15.69 -19.20
C ILE A 118 -43.31 16.23 -20.62
N GLU A 119 -43.51 17.53 -20.84
CA GLU A 119 -43.16 18.17 -22.12
C GLU A 119 -41.63 18.25 -22.30
N ARG A 120 -41.10 17.73 -23.41
CA ARG A 120 -39.68 17.84 -23.81
C ARG A 120 -39.35 19.25 -24.37
N ARG A 121 -39.61 20.31 -23.59
CA ARG A 121 -39.22 21.70 -23.94
C ARG A 121 -37.72 21.91 -23.75
N SER A 122 -37.03 22.33 -24.81
CA SER A 122 -35.57 22.52 -24.82
C SER A 122 -35.13 23.71 -23.95
N SER A 123 -34.44 23.42 -22.86
CA SER A 123 -34.03 24.41 -21.87
C SER A 123 -32.74 25.15 -22.26
N LEU A 124 -32.73 25.87 -23.40
CA LEU A 124 -31.58 26.66 -23.85
C LEU A 124 -31.07 27.70 -22.83
N SER A 125 -31.91 28.08 -21.85
CA SER A 125 -31.56 28.93 -20.71
C SER A 125 -30.74 28.23 -19.62
N PHE A 126 -30.73 26.88 -19.58
CA PHE A 126 -30.16 26.07 -18.51
C PHE A 126 -28.63 26.00 -18.56
N PHE A 127 -28.05 25.65 -19.71
CA PHE A 127 -26.59 25.54 -19.83
C PHE A 127 -25.87 26.89 -19.65
N ARG A 128 -26.51 28.00 -20.01
CA ARG A 128 -26.03 29.38 -19.72
C ARG A 128 -25.98 29.70 -18.22
N LYS A 129 -26.78 29.01 -17.39
CA LYS A 129 -26.65 29.08 -15.91
C LYS A 129 -25.65 28.06 -15.37
N LEU A 130 -25.42 26.96 -16.08
CA LEU A 130 -24.47 25.91 -15.65
C LEU A 130 -23.02 26.39 -15.79
N SER A 131 -22.68 27.09 -16.88
CA SER A 131 -21.39 27.81 -17.03
C SER A 131 -21.12 28.80 -15.89
N ASN A 132 -22.16 29.42 -15.33
CA ASN A 132 -21.98 30.45 -14.30
C ASN A 132 -21.65 29.89 -12.91
N ILE A 133 -21.78 28.57 -12.70
CA ILE A 133 -21.29 27.88 -11.49
C ILE A 133 -19.75 27.81 -11.51
N GLU A 134 -19.12 27.88 -12.70
CA GLU A 134 -17.67 27.87 -12.90
C GLU A 134 -17.04 29.27 -12.86
N VAL A 135 -17.86 30.34 -12.77
CA VAL A 135 -17.41 31.75 -12.67
C VAL A 135 -17.44 32.26 -11.22
N ALA A 136 -17.63 31.37 -10.25
CA ALA A 136 -16.95 31.58 -8.97
C ALA A 136 -15.45 31.63 -9.28
N GLN A 137 -14.83 32.82 -9.12
CA GLN A 137 -13.38 32.96 -9.16
C GLN A 137 -12.75 31.87 -8.27
N PRO A 138 -11.55 31.36 -8.59
CA PRO A 138 -10.85 30.51 -7.65
C PRO A 138 -10.71 31.31 -6.36
N VAL A 139 -11.50 30.94 -5.34
CA VAL A 139 -11.36 31.51 -4.00
C VAL A 139 -9.92 31.20 -3.65
N THR A 140 -9.10 32.23 -3.64
CA THR A 140 -7.88 32.23 -2.86
C THR A 140 -8.34 31.97 -1.45
N ALA A 141 -8.29 30.69 -1.06
CA ALA A 141 -8.00 30.33 0.31
C ALA A 141 -6.68 31.04 0.62
N GLY A 142 -6.78 32.31 1.04
CA GLY A 142 -5.77 32.88 1.89
C GLY A 142 -5.59 31.86 2.99
N ALA A 143 -4.35 31.43 3.21
CA ALA A 143 -4.05 30.57 4.34
C ALA A 143 -4.73 31.20 5.56
N PRO A 144 -5.48 30.44 6.38
CA PRO A 144 -6.14 30.98 7.56
C PRO A 144 -5.08 31.77 8.30
N ALA A 145 -5.28 33.09 8.40
CA ALA A 145 -4.17 33.99 8.61
C ALA A 145 -3.44 33.53 9.86
N ILE A 146 -2.20 33.10 9.69
CA ILE A 146 -1.33 32.82 10.83
C ILE A 146 -1.08 34.19 11.43
N HIS A 147 -1.99 34.59 12.34
CA HIS A 147 -1.63 35.43 13.44
C HIS A 147 -0.36 34.81 13.98
N GLN A 148 0.77 35.46 13.69
CA GLN A 148 1.97 35.27 14.46
C GLN A 148 1.53 35.46 15.90
N ALA A 149 1.42 34.35 16.64
CA ALA A 149 1.09 34.39 18.04
C ALA A 149 2.18 35.25 18.66
N ARG A 150 1.82 36.50 18.99
CA ARG A 150 2.78 37.53 19.37
C ARG A 150 3.61 36.90 20.48
N THR A 151 4.90 36.72 20.25
CA THR A 151 5.75 35.99 21.19
C THR A 151 5.87 36.83 22.44
N VAL A 152 4.93 36.67 23.38
CA VAL A 152 4.92 37.36 24.65
C VAL A 152 6.17 36.88 25.37
N GLN A 153 7.19 37.73 25.36
CA GLN A 153 8.44 37.44 26.02
C GLN A 153 8.14 37.17 27.50
N PRO A 154 8.72 36.13 28.11
CA PRO A 154 8.61 35.94 29.54
C PRO A 154 9.32 37.10 30.24
N ILE A 155 8.55 38.03 30.81
CA ILE A 155 9.11 39.07 31.68
C ILE A 155 9.53 38.37 32.97
N VAL A 156 10.81 38.02 33.04
CA VAL A 156 11.43 37.46 34.25
C VAL A 156 11.64 38.60 35.24
N SER A 157 10.70 38.75 36.17
CA SER A 157 10.78 39.70 37.29
C SER A 157 11.79 39.24 38.36
N GLY A 158 13.06 39.12 37.98
CA GLY A 158 14.15 38.85 38.90
C GLY A 158 14.60 40.11 39.63
N GLN A 159 14.12 40.33 40.85
CA GLN A 159 14.72 41.34 41.73
C GLN A 159 16.11 40.86 42.17
N LEU A 160 17.15 41.61 41.79
CA LEU A 160 18.48 41.48 42.39
C LEU A 160 18.50 42.15 43.76
N HIS A 161 19.24 41.55 44.70
CA HIS A 161 19.44 42.13 46.03
C HIS A 161 20.31 43.39 45.98
N ALA A 162 19.85 44.40 46.70
CA ALA A 162 20.66 45.43 47.34
C ALA A 162 20.13 45.55 48.79
N GLU A 163 20.92 45.85 49.82
CA GLU A 163 22.36 45.63 50.02
C GLU A 163 22.65 45.67 51.55
N SER A 164 23.90 45.47 51.93
CA SER A 164 24.57 45.86 53.19
C SER A 164 23.77 46.54 54.34
N SER A 165 23.77 45.84 55.48
CA SER A 165 24.49 46.23 56.71
C SER A 165 24.42 47.67 57.29
N HIS A 166 23.97 47.71 58.55
CA HIS A 166 24.33 48.64 59.64
C HIS A 166 23.79 50.09 59.71
N GLN A 167 23.25 50.37 60.91
CA GLN A 167 23.17 51.65 61.65
C GLN A 167 22.20 52.75 61.20
N ASN A 168 21.37 53.14 62.18
CA ASN A 168 20.94 54.48 62.63
C ASN A 168 21.51 55.71 61.86
N GLN A 169 20.83 56.87 61.80
CA GLN A 169 20.20 57.53 62.96
C GLN A 169 19.30 58.74 62.57
N GLU A 170 18.08 58.82 63.14
CA GLU A 170 17.26 60.04 63.40
C GLU A 170 16.83 60.92 62.16
N ARG A 171 15.81 61.81 62.20
CA ARG A 171 14.90 62.32 63.26
C ARG A 171 13.57 62.84 62.66
N LEU A 172 12.45 62.73 63.41
CA LEU A 172 11.24 63.61 63.54
C LEU A 172 10.70 64.48 62.36
N PRO A 173 9.39 64.86 62.34
CA PRO A 173 8.14 64.18 62.75
C PRO A 173 7.02 64.44 61.66
N ASP A 174 5.68 64.52 61.84
CA ASP A 174 4.66 64.19 62.86
C ASP A 174 3.28 64.00 62.15
N ARG A 175 2.28 63.35 62.78
CA ARG A 175 0.80 63.49 62.58
C ARG A 175 0.15 63.16 61.21
N LEU A 176 -1.13 62.72 61.07
CA LEU A 176 -2.18 62.17 61.98
C LEU A 176 -3.31 61.48 61.14
N THR A 177 -4.37 60.96 61.78
CA THR A 177 -5.63 60.34 61.22
C THR A 177 -5.44 58.99 60.47
N VAL A 178 -6.05 57.83 60.80
CA VAL A 178 -7.16 57.40 61.71
C VAL A 178 -8.55 57.94 61.26
N ASP A 179 -9.69 57.22 61.16
CA ASP A 179 -10.30 56.01 61.80
C ASP A 179 -10.96 55.03 60.76
N HIS A 180 -11.27 53.74 60.97
CA HIS A 180 -12.20 53.05 61.92
C HIS A 180 -13.70 53.35 61.68
N TYR A 181 -14.69 52.46 61.83
CA TYR A 181 -14.81 51.04 62.29
C TYR A 181 -15.24 50.11 61.09
N ASP A 182 -15.83 48.89 61.13
CA ASP A 182 -16.37 47.98 62.17
C ASP A 182 -16.46 46.49 61.67
N GLY A 183 -17.05 45.58 62.47
CA GLY A 183 -17.43 44.19 62.13
C GLY A 183 -18.89 43.83 62.54
N PRO A 184 -19.25 42.58 62.95
CA PRO A 184 -18.40 41.39 63.11
C PRO A 184 -18.98 40.02 62.62
N GLN A 185 -18.10 39.16 62.05
CA GLN A 185 -17.93 37.70 62.29
C GLN A 185 -19.13 36.70 62.05
N ILE A 186 -19.01 35.35 61.95
CA ILE A 186 -18.06 34.35 62.49
C ILE A 186 -17.68 33.21 61.49
N HIS A 187 -16.37 32.91 61.45
CA HIS A 187 -15.59 31.69 61.11
C HIS A 187 -15.96 30.59 60.04
N ARG A 188 -15.01 30.47 59.09
CA ARG A 188 -14.11 29.30 58.77
C ARG A 188 -14.56 28.11 57.88
N THR A 189 -13.79 27.98 56.77
CA THR A 189 -13.17 26.75 56.19
C THR A 189 -14.03 25.53 55.83
N HIS A 190 -14.17 25.24 54.53
CA HIS A 190 -13.23 24.34 53.82
C HIS A 190 -13.38 24.42 52.29
N SER A 191 -12.37 23.94 51.55
CA SER A 191 -12.35 23.88 50.09
C SER A 191 -13.01 22.61 49.56
N LEU A 192 -14.05 22.76 48.73
CA LEU A 192 -14.60 21.70 47.86
C LEU A 192 -15.02 22.33 46.53
N ASP A 193 -14.38 21.92 45.43
CA ASP A 193 -14.82 22.23 44.07
C ASP A 193 -15.23 20.92 43.39
N ILE A 194 -16.39 20.90 42.73
CA ILE A 194 -17.12 19.66 42.43
C ILE A 194 -17.17 19.41 40.92
N SER A 195 -16.96 18.15 40.53
CA SER A 195 -17.09 17.67 39.15
C SER A 195 -18.46 17.04 38.91
N SER A 196 -19.17 17.44 37.83
CA SER A 196 -20.09 16.56 37.10
C SER A 196 -20.79 17.18 35.86
N ILE A 197 -20.66 16.47 34.73
CA ILE A 197 -21.72 16.21 33.71
C ILE A 197 -22.04 17.27 32.62
N SER A 198 -22.39 16.73 31.45
CA SER A 198 -22.52 17.29 30.09
C SER A 198 -23.70 18.22 29.82
N PRO A 199 -23.73 18.80 28.59
CA PRO A 199 -24.94 18.73 27.76
C PRO A 199 -24.71 18.15 26.35
N GLU A 200 -25.78 17.71 25.70
CA GLU A 200 -25.83 17.27 24.30
C GLU A 200 -26.37 18.37 23.35
N ASN A 201 -26.50 18.02 22.06
CA ASN A 201 -27.41 18.59 21.06
C ASN A 201 -27.13 20.00 20.48
N VAL A 202 -26.49 20.00 19.30
CA VAL A 202 -26.90 20.91 18.19
C VAL A 202 -26.95 20.10 16.88
N THR A 203 -28.10 19.47 16.60
CA THR A 203 -28.46 18.98 15.27
C THR A 203 -29.96 19.23 15.02
N ASN A 204 -30.30 20.14 14.10
CA ASN A 204 -31.47 20.05 13.22
C ASN A 204 -31.72 21.35 12.43
N ALA A 205 -31.84 21.20 11.11
CA ALA A 205 -32.57 22.06 10.17
C ALA A 205 -32.58 21.34 8.81
N TYR A 206 -33.67 21.17 8.08
CA TYR A 206 -35.11 21.33 8.36
C TYR A 206 -35.82 20.57 7.22
N LEU A 207 -36.81 19.73 7.51
CA LEU A 207 -37.74 19.18 6.50
C LEU A 207 -39.17 19.43 6.98
N PRO A 208 -40.11 19.87 6.12
CA PRO A 208 -41.51 19.94 6.50
C PRO A 208 -42.14 18.54 6.50
N GLN A 209 -42.91 18.24 7.54
CA GLN A 209 -43.94 17.20 7.50
C GLN A 209 -45.27 17.88 7.83
N ASP A 210 -46.29 17.67 6.99
CA ASP A 210 -47.67 17.76 7.46
C ASP A 210 -47.99 16.48 8.24
N HIS A 211 -48.63 16.64 9.39
CA HIS A 211 -49.05 15.57 10.27
C HIS A 211 -50.55 15.70 10.52
N ASP A 212 -51.30 14.62 10.33
CA ASP A 212 -52.59 14.44 10.99
C ASP A 212 -52.75 12.94 11.29
N ASP A 213 -52.60 12.57 12.56
CA ASP A 213 -52.88 11.22 13.06
C ASP A 213 -53.18 11.29 14.56
N GLN A 214 -54.37 10.83 14.98
CA GLN A 214 -54.76 10.76 16.39
C GLN A 214 -55.08 9.33 16.83
N THR A 215 -54.03 8.68 17.33
CA THR A 215 -54.06 7.81 18.52
C THR A 215 -55.27 6.87 18.71
N ARG A 216 -55.04 5.56 18.57
CA ARG A 216 -55.09 4.63 19.71
C ARG A 216 -54.61 3.22 19.37
N THR A 217 -53.89 2.63 20.32
CA THR A 217 -53.68 1.18 20.48
C THR A 217 -54.74 0.64 21.47
N PRO A 218 -54.82 -0.67 21.86
CA PRO A 218 -53.98 -1.81 21.48
C PRO A 218 -54.72 -3.18 21.24
N SER A 219 -53.91 -4.21 20.92
CA SER A 219 -54.04 -5.60 21.45
C SER A 219 -54.93 -6.68 20.78
N VAL A 220 -54.67 -7.92 21.21
CA VAL A 220 -55.38 -9.21 21.03
C VAL A 220 -55.11 -9.99 19.72
N ALA A 221 -55.24 -11.32 19.81
CA ALA A 221 -54.83 -12.33 18.82
C ALA A 221 -55.92 -13.43 18.63
N ALA A 222 -55.63 -14.42 17.77
CA ALA A 222 -56.54 -15.49 17.28
C ALA A 222 -57.69 -14.96 16.39
N GLY A 223 -58.30 -15.72 15.47
CA GLY A 223 -58.09 -17.11 15.05
C GLY A 223 -59.43 -17.70 14.51
N ALA A 224 -59.34 -18.76 13.69
CA ALA A 224 -60.45 -19.59 13.18
C ALA A 224 -61.41 -19.03 12.08
N ASP A 225 -61.45 -19.80 10.98
CA ASP A 225 -62.61 -20.42 10.34
C ASP A 225 -63.76 -19.65 9.63
N SER A 226 -63.75 -19.84 8.30
CA SER A 226 -64.84 -20.44 7.48
C SER A 226 -65.95 -19.57 6.85
N ALA A 227 -66.37 -20.04 5.65
CA ALA A 227 -67.58 -19.70 4.87
C ALA A 227 -67.72 -18.22 4.39
N ASP A 228 -68.28 -17.92 3.21
CA ASP A 228 -69.17 -18.71 2.35
C ASP A 228 -69.00 -18.41 0.83
N LEU A 229 -69.61 -19.23 -0.02
CA LEU A 229 -69.77 -18.98 -1.47
C LEU A 229 -71.22 -18.52 -1.77
N PRO A 230 -71.51 -17.82 -2.88
CA PRO A 230 -72.02 -18.58 -4.03
C PRO A 230 -71.68 -18.06 -5.44
N LEU A 231 -71.83 -18.96 -6.42
CA LEU A 231 -71.63 -18.74 -7.86
C LEU A 231 -72.65 -17.78 -8.52
N ARG A 232 -72.27 -17.24 -9.69
CA ARG A 232 -73.25 -17.02 -10.78
C ARG A 232 -72.67 -17.27 -12.18
N MET A 233 -73.38 -18.09 -12.95
CA MET A 233 -73.25 -18.32 -14.41
C MET A 233 -73.74 -17.09 -15.22
N SER A 234 -73.52 -16.91 -16.54
CA SER A 234 -72.90 -17.70 -17.64
C SER A 234 -72.81 -16.84 -18.91
N MET A 235 -71.93 -17.16 -19.89
CA MET A 235 -72.26 -17.32 -21.34
C MET A 235 -70.99 -17.54 -22.22
N GLN A 236 -71.18 -18.10 -23.42
CA GLN A 236 -70.19 -18.26 -24.51
C GLN A 236 -70.46 -17.21 -25.61
N GLY A 237 -69.62 -16.87 -26.60
CA GLY A 237 -68.27 -17.27 -27.07
C GLY A 237 -67.86 -16.24 -28.16
N PRO A 238 -67.11 -16.55 -29.26
CA PRO A 238 -66.33 -17.73 -29.61
C PRO A 238 -64.82 -17.41 -29.78
N ARG A 239 -64.05 -18.27 -30.47
CA ARG A 239 -62.58 -18.14 -30.67
C ARG A 239 -62.18 -17.01 -31.65
N ALA A 240 -61.11 -16.29 -31.31
CA ALA A 240 -60.14 -15.73 -32.26
C ALA A 240 -58.73 -15.85 -31.67
N SER A 241 -57.74 -16.23 -32.49
CA SER A 241 -56.38 -16.53 -32.03
C SER A 241 -55.34 -15.56 -32.60
N SER A 242 -54.77 -14.70 -31.75
CA SER A 242 -53.55 -13.94 -32.05
C SER A 242 -52.62 -13.90 -30.84
N THR A 243 -51.50 -14.60 -30.94
CA THR A 243 -50.60 -14.84 -29.81
C THR A 243 -49.63 -13.68 -29.61
N GLN A 244 -50.03 -12.66 -28.84
CA GLN A 244 -49.10 -11.67 -28.27
C GLN A 244 -49.03 -11.85 -26.75
N HIS A 245 -47.84 -12.25 -26.26
CA HIS A 245 -47.56 -12.39 -24.83
C HIS A 245 -47.47 -11.02 -24.15
N ARG A 246 -48.61 -10.47 -23.73
CA ARG A 246 -48.66 -9.30 -22.86
C ARG A 246 -48.21 -9.68 -21.44
N ARG A 247 -46.90 -9.65 -21.19
CA ARG A 247 -46.36 -9.73 -19.82
C ARG A 247 -46.83 -8.51 -19.01
N THR A 248 -47.91 -8.68 -18.27
CA THR A 248 -48.22 -7.82 -17.12
C THR A 248 -47.20 -8.15 -16.03
N MET A 249 -46.19 -7.28 -15.85
CA MET A 249 -45.29 -7.37 -14.68
C MET A 249 -46.12 -7.38 -13.40
N SER A 250 -45.67 -8.14 -12.40
CA SER A 250 -46.20 -8.00 -11.06
C SER A 250 -45.87 -6.61 -10.50
N PHE A 251 -46.72 -6.11 -9.60
CA PHE A 251 -46.56 -4.76 -9.02
C PHE A 251 -45.18 -4.57 -8.33
N SER A 252 -44.59 -5.64 -7.81
CA SER A 252 -43.27 -5.64 -7.18
C SER A 252 -42.08 -5.63 -8.17
N GLU A 253 -42.25 -6.10 -9.42
CA GLU A 253 -41.17 -6.08 -10.42
C GLU A 253 -40.99 -4.68 -11.02
N GLY A 254 -42.10 -3.97 -11.28
CA GLY A 254 -42.07 -2.61 -11.84
C GLY A 254 -41.32 -1.62 -10.95
N ASP A 255 -41.49 -1.71 -9.63
CA ASP A 255 -40.77 -0.88 -8.65
C ASP A 255 -39.27 -1.18 -8.60
N PHE A 256 -38.86 -2.44 -8.76
CA PHE A 256 -37.45 -2.81 -8.83
C PHE A 256 -36.79 -2.24 -10.09
N VAL A 257 -37.42 -2.41 -11.25
CA VAL A 257 -36.94 -1.90 -12.54
C VAL A 257 -36.87 -0.37 -12.55
N ARG A 258 -37.86 0.33 -11.94
CA ARG A 258 -37.80 1.78 -11.76
C ARG A 258 -36.63 2.21 -10.86
N ARG A 259 -36.35 1.50 -9.76
CA ARG A 259 -35.20 1.82 -8.89
C ARG A 259 -33.85 1.61 -9.59
N ASP A 260 -33.71 0.53 -10.37
CA ASP A 260 -32.51 0.28 -11.19
C ASP A 260 -32.31 1.36 -12.25
N LEU A 261 -33.35 1.69 -13.03
CA LEU A 261 -33.28 2.76 -14.04
C LEU A 261 -32.98 4.14 -13.45
N ARG A 262 -33.55 4.48 -12.29
CA ARG A 262 -33.25 5.73 -11.58
C ARG A 262 -31.78 5.81 -11.13
N GLN A 263 -31.20 4.68 -10.74
CA GLN A 263 -29.79 4.56 -10.37
C GLN A 263 -28.88 4.65 -11.60
N LYS A 264 -29.21 3.93 -12.69
CA LYS A 264 -28.52 3.96 -14.00
C LYS A 264 -28.47 5.39 -14.57
N SER A 265 -29.63 6.02 -14.76
CA SER A 265 -29.73 7.34 -15.41
C SER A 265 -29.06 8.45 -14.59
N ARG A 266 -29.07 8.36 -13.25
CA ARG A 266 -28.27 9.26 -12.41
C ARG A 266 -26.78 9.04 -12.64
N ASN A 267 -26.28 7.82 -12.47
CA ASN A 267 -24.85 7.55 -12.56
C ASN A 267 -24.29 7.90 -13.96
N LEU A 268 -25.05 7.65 -15.03
CA LEU A 268 -24.63 8.03 -16.38
C LEU A 268 -24.65 9.56 -16.61
N PHE A 269 -25.57 10.30 -15.98
CA PHE A 269 -25.53 11.77 -16.01
C PHE A 269 -24.26 12.34 -15.36
N ILE A 270 -23.75 11.73 -14.28
CA ILE A 270 -22.43 12.09 -13.71
C ILE A 270 -21.31 11.78 -14.72
N LEU A 271 -21.23 10.57 -15.27
CA LEU A 271 -20.17 10.21 -16.23
C LEU A 271 -20.15 11.10 -17.49
N LEU A 272 -21.31 11.54 -17.98
CA LEU A 272 -21.43 12.50 -19.10
C LEU A 272 -20.98 13.92 -18.69
N HIS A 273 -21.30 14.36 -17.46
CA HIS A 273 -20.75 15.60 -16.91
C HIS A 273 -19.21 15.55 -16.79
N ASP A 274 -18.68 14.41 -16.38
CA ASP A 274 -17.25 14.29 -16.13
C ASP A 274 -16.46 14.18 -17.44
N LEU A 275 -17.04 13.59 -18.49
CA LEU A 275 -16.48 13.64 -19.84
C LEU A 275 -16.38 15.08 -20.38
N ARG A 276 -17.36 15.94 -20.04
CA ARG A 276 -17.30 17.39 -20.31
C ARG A 276 -16.18 18.07 -19.50
N SER A 277 -16.09 17.78 -18.20
CA SER A 277 -15.03 18.28 -17.30
C SER A 277 -13.63 17.90 -17.80
N TYR A 278 -13.45 16.65 -18.22
CA TYR A 278 -12.23 16.12 -18.82
C TYR A 278 -11.77 16.94 -20.04
N ALA A 279 -12.67 17.23 -20.99
CA ALA A 279 -12.33 18.07 -22.14
C ALA A 279 -11.94 19.51 -21.69
N GLN A 280 -12.71 20.12 -20.79
CA GLN A 280 -12.49 21.48 -20.31
C GLN A 280 -11.17 21.64 -19.52
N LEU A 281 -10.80 20.65 -18.71
CA LEU A 281 -9.55 20.61 -17.96
C LEU A 281 -8.34 20.41 -18.86
N ASN A 282 -8.42 19.51 -19.85
CA ASN A 282 -7.33 19.30 -20.81
C ASN A 282 -7.11 20.52 -21.71
N TYR A 283 -8.17 21.18 -22.20
CA TYR A 283 -8.07 22.46 -22.92
C TYR A 283 -7.36 23.54 -22.08
N THR A 284 -7.72 23.62 -20.79
CA THR A 284 -7.08 24.51 -19.81
C THR A 284 -5.61 24.13 -19.58
N GLY A 285 -5.28 22.84 -19.67
CA GLY A 285 -3.92 22.32 -19.57
C GLY A 285 -3.04 22.74 -20.74
N PHE A 286 -3.49 22.51 -21.99
CA PHE A 286 -2.78 22.95 -23.19
C PHE A 286 -2.51 24.45 -23.18
N ASN A 287 -3.56 25.27 -22.95
CA ASN A 287 -3.47 26.73 -22.84
C ASN A 287 -2.51 27.23 -21.73
N LYS A 288 -2.20 26.40 -20.72
CA LYS A 288 -1.25 26.71 -19.64
C LYS A 288 0.14 26.12 -19.83
N ILE A 289 0.33 25.12 -20.68
CA ILE A 289 1.67 24.58 -20.98
C ILE A 289 2.30 25.34 -22.15
N THR A 290 1.53 25.65 -23.20
CA THR A 290 1.98 26.55 -24.29
C THR A 290 2.35 27.91 -23.71
N LYS A 291 1.53 28.49 -22.81
CA LYS A 291 1.88 29.74 -22.10
C LYS A 291 3.15 29.67 -21.24
N LYS A 292 3.58 28.48 -20.77
CA LYS A 292 4.90 28.34 -20.11
C LYS A 292 6.01 28.24 -21.15
N PHE A 293 5.76 27.58 -22.29
CA PHE A 293 6.71 27.48 -23.39
C PHE A 293 7.03 28.86 -23.95
N ASP A 294 6.01 29.62 -24.38
CA ASP A 294 6.14 31.01 -24.87
C ASP A 294 7.02 31.87 -23.95
N LYS A 295 6.81 31.77 -22.63
CA LYS A 295 7.53 32.55 -21.62
C LYS A 295 8.99 32.10 -21.40
N VAL A 296 9.35 30.88 -21.80
CA VAL A 296 10.72 30.33 -21.68
C VAL A 296 11.49 30.48 -22.98
N THR A 297 10.84 30.28 -24.14
CA THR A 297 11.48 30.40 -25.47
C THR A 297 11.34 31.79 -26.08
N ASN A 298 10.56 32.69 -25.46
CA ASN A 298 10.24 34.04 -25.94
C ASN A 298 9.68 34.03 -27.37
N SER A 299 8.56 33.31 -27.56
CA SER A 299 7.94 33.01 -28.85
C SER A 299 6.41 32.80 -28.72
N ASP A 300 5.65 32.91 -29.81
CA ASP A 300 4.17 33.02 -29.77
C ASP A 300 3.37 31.73 -30.12
N LEU A 301 4.00 30.55 -29.98
CA LEU A 301 3.43 29.22 -30.33
C LEU A 301 1.98 29.03 -29.85
N ARG A 302 1.63 29.56 -28.67
CA ARG A 302 0.31 29.41 -28.08
C ARG A 302 -0.87 29.90 -28.92
N GLN A 303 -0.74 30.95 -29.76
CA GLN A 303 -1.90 31.36 -30.57
C GLN A 303 -2.14 30.36 -31.70
N GLU A 304 -1.13 30.15 -32.53
CA GLU A 304 -1.09 29.19 -33.64
C GLU A 304 -1.54 27.78 -33.17
N TYR A 305 -0.86 27.19 -32.18
CA TYR A 305 -1.14 25.83 -31.75
C TYR A 305 -2.53 25.66 -31.11
N MET A 306 -3.01 26.65 -30.34
CA MET A 306 -4.34 26.55 -29.72
C MET A 306 -5.48 26.66 -30.73
N ASP A 307 -5.30 27.47 -31.77
CA ASP A 307 -6.35 27.73 -32.76
C ASP A 307 -6.34 26.72 -33.92
N GLU A 308 -5.16 26.29 -34.39
CA GLU A 308 -5.03 25.33 -35.50
C GLU A 308 -5.07 23.86 -35.05
N THR A 309 -4.46 23.53 -33.91
CA THR A 309 -4.35 22.13 -33.46
C THR A 309 -5.36 21.80 -32.36
N VAL A 310 -5.38 22.59 -31.26
CA VAL A 310 -6.18 22.24 -30.08
C VAL A 310 -7.68 22.46 -30.31
N ARG A 311 -8.11 23.57 -30.92
CA ARG A 311 -9.54 23.82 -31.20
C ARG A 311 -10.14 22.94 -32.29
N VAL A 312 -9.34 22.48 -33.25
CA VAL A 312 -9.79 21.60 -34.34
C VAL A 312 -9.92 20.15 -33.89
N SER A 313 -9.11 19.73 -32.91
CA SER A 313 -9.15 18.38 -32.33
C SER A 313 -10.52 18.06 -31.69
N TYR A 314 -11.05 16.89 -32.00
CA TYR A 314 -12.48 16.56 -31.83
C TYR A 314 -13.11 16.86 -30.45
N PRO A 315 -12.47 16.54 -29.30
CA PRO A 315 -13.06 16.76 -27.97
C PRO A 315 -13.40 18.21 -27.65
N PHE A 316 -12.74 19.15 -28.33
CA PHE A 316 -12.85 20.59 -28.10
C PHE A 316 -13.78 21.27 -29.12
N THR A 317 -14.27 20.53 -30.11
CA THR A 317 -15.16 21.06 -31.16
C THR A 317 -16.55 21.39 -30.61
N SER A 318 -17.18 22.41 -31.18
CA SER A 318 -18.56 22.80 -30.86
C SER A 318 -19.58 21.69 -31.16
N GLY A 319 -19.30 20.80 -32.12
CA GLY A 319 -20.13 19.64 -32.46
C GLY A 319 -20.15 18.59 -31.35
N ALA A 320 -19.00 18.05 -30.96
CA ALA A 320 -18.89 17.05 -29.89
C ALA A 320 -19.48 17.59 -28.57
N GLN A 321 -19.11 18.82 -28.22
CA GLN A 321 -19.64 19.52 -27.04
C GLN A 321 -21.16 19.76 -27.10
N THR A 322 -21.81 19.69 -28.26
CA THR A 322 -23.26 19.81 -28.41
C THR A 322 -23.96 18.46 -28.27
N SER A 323 -23.50 17.42 -28.96
CA SER A 323 -24.01 16.05 -28.80
C SER A 323 -23.93 15.58 -27.34
N LEU A 324 -22.83 15.88 -26.64
CA LEU A 324 -22.69 15.58 -25.21
C LEU A 324 -23.77 16.26 -24.34
N ARG A 325 -24.17 17.50 -24.66
CA ARG A 325 -25.24 18.20 -23.91
C ARG A 325 -26.62 17.58 -24.17
N GLU A 326 -26.88 17.13 -25.39
CA GLU A 326 -28.15 16.49 -25.77
C GLU A 326 -28.35 15.17 -25.02
N HIS A 327 -27.30 14.34 -24.89
CA HIS A 327 -27.35 13.12 -24.07
C HIS A 327 -27.50 13.44 -22.57
N MET A 328 -26.87 14.51 -22.06
CA MET A 328 -27.08 14.97 -20.67
C MET A 328 -28.53 15.42 -20.42
N GLU A 329 -29.16 16.13 -21.37
CA GLU A 329 -30.59 16.50 -21.26
C GLU A 329 -31.49 15.26 -21.33
N SER A 330 -31.16 14.26 -22.15
CA SER A 330 -31.94 13.02 -22.21
C SER A 330 -31.85 12.20 -20.93
N MET A 331 -30.66 12.04 -20.34
CA MET A 331 -30.52 11.33 -19.05
C MET A 331 -31.21 12.06 -17.89
N ALA A 332 -31.29 13.40 -17.94
CA ALA A 332 -32.08 14.17 -16.99
C ALA A 332 -33.59 13.95 -17.16
N TYR A 333 -34.08 13.91 -18.40
CA TYR A 333 -35.48 13.60 -18.73
C TYR A 333 -35.85 12.16 -18.31
N ALA A 334 -34.99 11.18 -18.60
CA ALA A 334 -35.14 9.79 -18.17
C ALA A 334 -35.20 9.66 -16.63
N PHE A 335 -34.25 10.29 -15.91
CA PHE A 335 -34.29 10.35 -14.44
C PHE A 335 -35.56 11.04 -13.91
N GLY A 336 -36.06 12.06 -14.61
CA GLY A 336 -37.31 12.75 -14.30
C GLY A 336 -38.53 11.83 -14.35
N ILE A 337 -38.74 11.14 -15.48
CA ILE A 337 -39.82 10.17 -15.68
C ILE A 337 -39.79 9.10 -14.59
N VAL A 338 -38.65 8.44 -14.41
CA VAL A 338 -38.53 7.26 -13.54
C VAL A 338 -38.65 7.62 -12.06
N SER A 339 -38.27 8.85 -11.68
CA SER A 339 -38.46 9.38 -10.32
C SER A 339 -39.87 9.95 -10.07
N GLY A 340 -40.68 10.16 -11.11
CA GLY A 340 -42.02 10.76 -10.99
C GLY A 340 -42.03 12.28 -10.81
N TYR A 341 -40.97 13.01 -11.18
CA TYR A 341 -40.93 14.47 -11.06
C TYR A 341 -41.82 15.15 -12.12
N GLY A 342 -42.62 16.12 -11.70
CA GLY A 342 -43.53 16.86 -12.59
C GLY A 342 -42.85 17.86 -13.54
N SER A 343 -41.54 18.10 -13.39
CA SER A 343 -40.78 19.04 -14.23
C SER A 343 -39.33 18.62 -14.40
N ILE A 344 -38.80 18.86 -15.61
CA ILE A 344 -37.39 18.64 -15.95
C ILE A 344 -36.47 19.50 -15.05
N GLU A 345 -36.86 20.74 -14.70
CA GLU A 345 -36.07 21.59 -13.79
C GLU A 345 -35.92 21.00 -12.37
N GLU A 346 -36.85 20.16 -11.94
CA GLU A 346 -36.79 19.51 -10.63
C GLU A 346 -35.88 18.27 -10.64
N SER A 347 -36.01 17.43 -11.68
CA SER A 347 -35.08 16.33 -11.92
C SER A 347 -33.62 16.82 -12.02
N LEU A 348 -33.40 17.92 -12.73
CA LEU A 348 -32.10 18.59 -12.86
C LEU A 348 -31.62 19.24 -11.55
N ARG A 349 -32.52 19.64 -10.65
CA ARG A 349 -32.17 20.18 -9.32
C ARG A 349 -31.57 19.10 -8.44
N GLU A 350 -32.18 17.92 -8.40
CA GLU A 350 -31.69 16.79 -7.60
C GLU A 350 -30.45 16.14 -8.24
N LEU A 351 -30.37 16.02 -9.57
CA LEU A 351 -29.14 15.60 -10.25
C LEU A 351 -27.96 16.53 -9.95
N LYS A 352 -28.17 17.85 -9.93
CA LYS A 352 -27.15 18.84 -9.49
C LYS A 352 -26.81 18.77 -8.01
N LYS A 353 -27.66 18.19 -7.16
CA LYS A 353 -27.34 17.93 -5.75
C LYS A 353 -26.45 16.70 -5.65
N CYS A 354 -26.87 15.57 -6.22
CA CYS A 354 -26.08 14.33 -6.27
C CYS A 354 -24.69 14.57 -6.87
N LEU A 355 -24.60 15.24 -8.02
CA LEU A 355 -23.33 15.58 -8.67
C LEU A 355 -22.41 16.43 -7.79
N ARG A 356 -22.94 17.34 -6.97
CA ARG A 356 -22.11 18.13 -6.03
C ARG A 356 -21.63 17.29 -4.85
N GLU A 357 -22.47 16.39 -4.33
CA GLU A 357 -22.09 15.45 -3.28
C GLU A 357 -20.99 14.50 -3.77
N GLU A 358 -21.11 14.00 -5.01
CA GLU A 358 -20.15 13.11 -5.67
C GLU A 358 -18.82 13.82 -6.01
N VAL A 359 -18.85 15.00 -6.65
CA VAL A 359 -17.64 15.81 -6.92
C VAL A 359 -16.93 16.27 -5.64
N VAL A 360 -17.66 16.51 -4.53
CA VAL A 360 -17.05 16.78 -3.22
C VAL A 360 -16.41 15.51 -2.64
N TRP A 361 -17.06 14.37 -2.75
CA TRP A 361 -16.52 13.07 -2.30
C TRP A 361 -15.26 12.66 -3.08
N GLU A 362 -15.26 12.84 -4.40
CA GLU A 362 -14.09 12.60 -5.26
C GLU A 362 -12.93 13.54 -4.90
N ARG A 363 -13.15 14.86 -4.85
CA ARG A 363 -12.11 15.84 -4.50
C ARG A 363 -11.50 15.57 -3.13
N ASN A 364 -12.33 15.25 -2.13
CA ASN A 364 -11.85 14.86 -0.80
C ASN A 364 -11.03 13.55 -0.86
N THR A 365 -11.42 12.60 -1.71
CA THR A 365 -10.71 11.33 -1.91
C THR A 365 -9.36 11.53 -2.61
N VAL A 366 -9.29 12.30 -3.70
CA VAL A 366 -8.05 12.61 -4.42
C VAL A 366 -7.11 13.46 -3.56
N TRP A 367 -7.62 14.40 -2.79
CA TRP A 367 -6.82 15.21 -1.85
C TRP A 367 -6.18 14.35 -0.76
N ARG A 368 -6.95 13.43 -0.16
CA ARG A 368 -6.42 12.45 0.80
C ARG A 368 -5.36 11.56 0.18
N ASP A 369 -5.54 11.11 -1.06
CA ASP A 369 -4.56 10.26 -1.75
C ASP A 369 -3.29 11.02 -2.12
N MET A 370 -3.40 12.29 -2.54
CA MET A 370 -2.26 13.17 -2.78
C MET A 370 -1.45 13.40 -1.49
N ILE A 371 -2.11 13.67 -0.37
CA ILE A 371 -1.46 13.83 0.94
C ILE A 371 -0.88 12.52 1.45
N ALA A 372 -1.56 11.39 1.28
CA ALA A 372 -1.01 10.08 1.67
C ALA A 372 0.27 9.75 0.89
N ASN A 373 0.29 10.03 -0.42
CA ASN A 373 1.49 9.85 -1.23
C ASN A 373 2.61 10.83 -0.83
N GLU A 374 2.29 12.08 -0.52
CA GLU A 374 3.24 13.07 0.00
C GLU A 374 3.83 12.65 1.36
N ARG A 375 3.01 12.11 2.27
CA ARG A 375 3.46 11.51 3.53
C ARG A 375 4.34 10.27 3.31
N MET A 376 4.00 9.38 2.39
CA MET A 376 4.82 8.21 2.06
C MET A 376 6.18 8.61 1.46
N VAL A 377 6.22 9.60 0.55
CA VAL A 377 7.49 10.11 0.00
C VAL A 377 8.37 10.72 1.10
N ASN A 378 7.78 11.48 2.02
CA ASN A 378 8.49 12.04 3.18
C ASN A 378 8.98 10.95 4.15
N ALA A 379 8.19 9.89 4.37
CA ALA A 379 8.55 8.75 5.23
C ALA A 379 9.66 7.88 4.61
N VAL A 380 9.77 7.82 3.28
CA VAL A 380 10.86 7.14 2.54
C VAL A 380 12.16 7.96 2.55
N GLY A 381 12.16 9.16 3.13
CA GLY A 381 13.40 9.85 3.51
C GLY A 381 14.16 10.53 2.37
N VAL A 382 13.50 10.79 1.24
CA VAL A 382 14.06 11.68 0.20
C VAL A 382 13.95 13.12 0.71
N GLN A 383 14.95 13.55 1.48
CA GLN A 383 15.12 14.96 1.79
C GLN A 383 15.33 15.72 0.46
N SER A 384 14.42 16.62 0.14
CA SER A 384 14.72 17.68 -0.83
C SER A 384 15.95 18.45 -0.34
N PRO A 385 16.88 18.87 -1.22
CA PRO A 385 18.01 19.67 -0.81
C PRO A 385 17.49 21.00 -0.23
N ASP A 386 17.69 21.20 1.07
CA ASP A 386 17.38 22.45 1.73
C ASP A 386 18.23 23.55 1.09
N LEU A 387 17.57 24.52 0.45
CA LEU A 387 18.24 25.71 -0.07
C LEU A 387 18.69 26.54 1.14
N GLU A 388 20.01 26.62 1.36
CA GLU A 388 20.60 27.34 2.47
C GLU A 388 20.16 28.82 2.46
N GLN A 389 19.25 29.18 3.36
CA GLN A 389 18.98 30.57 3.68
C GLN A 389 20.14 31.12 4.50
N VAL A 390 21.06 31.81 3.82
CA VAL A 390 22.16 32.56 4.44
C VAL A 390 21.58 33.80 5.14
N ASP A 391 21.33 33.69 6.44
CA ASP A 391 20.89 34.80 7.30
C ASP A 391 21.42 34.66 8.75
N GLY A 392 22.18 35.67 9.20
CA GLY A 392 22.38 36.04 10.62
C GLY A 392 23.09 35.08 11.58
N GLU A 393 24.19 35.51 12.20
CA GLU A 393 24.79 34.80 13.34
C GLU A 393 23.84 34.74 14.56
N PRO A 394 23.61 33.56 15.17
CA PRO A 394 22.88 33.43 16.43
C PRO A 394 23.80 33.46 17.65
N ILE A 395 23.47 34.31 18.63
CA ILE A 395 24.16 34.40 19.92
C ILE A 395 24.19 33.04 20.65
N SER A 396 25.32 32.77 21.32
CA SER A 396 25.67 31.49 21.94
C SER A 396 24.69 31.05 23.03
N THR A 397 23.77 30.14 22.66
CA THR A 397 23.02 29.31 23.61
C THR A 397 23.36 27.84 23.37
N LEU A 398 23.92 27.19 24.39
CA LEU A 398 24.32 25.76 24.33
C LEU A 398 23.09 24.85 24.35
N LYS A 399 22.42 24.74 23.19
CA LYS A 399 21.40 23.72 22.94
C LYS A 399 22.04 22.34 23.14
N PRO A 400 21.40 21.39 23.85
CA PRO A 400 21.96 20.06 24.05
C PRO A 400 22.19 19.39 22.69
N ARG A 401 23.43 18.92 22.46
CA ARG A 401 23.88 18.37 21.17
C ARG A 401 23.05 17.15 20.78
N ARG A 402 22.03 17.37 19.95
CA ARG A 402 21.07 16.37 19.50
C ARG A 402 21.81 15.30 18.69
N ILE A 403 22.03 14.14 19.30
CA ILE A 403 22.85 13.05 18.72
C ILE A 403 22.31 12.69 17.34
N THR A 404 23.13 12.85 16.30
CA THR A 404 22.71 12.57 14.92
C THR A 404 22.50 11.07 14.72
N ASN A 405 21.68 10.69 13.72
CA ASN A 405 21.45 9.25 13.47
C ASN A 405 22.74 8.52 13.09
N THR A 406 23.67 9.18 12.38
CA THR A 406 25.04 8.70 12.13
C THR A 406 25.81 8.42 13.43
N GLN A 407 25.76 9.34 14.40
CA GLN A 407 26.42 9.15 15.71
C GLN A 407 25.81 7.97 16.48
N LYS A 408 24.48 7.79 16.43
CA LYS A 408 23.81 6.61 17.02
C LYS A 408 24.27 5.30 16.35
N GLN A 409 24.38 5.29 15.02
CA GLN A 409 24.83 4.12 14.27
C GLN A 409 26.29 3.76 14.59
N MET A 410 27.19 4.76 14.62
CA MET A 410 28.59 4.56 15.02
C MET A 410 28.71 4.01 16.45
N MET A 411 27.89 4.48 17.40
CA MET A 411 27.85 3.92 18.76
C MET A 411 27.38 2.46 18.79
N ARG A 412 26.38 2.07 17.99
CA ARG A 412 25.96 0.65 17.87
C ARG A 412 27.08 -0.23 17.33
N ILE A 413 27.75 0.22 16.25
CA ILE A 413 28.88 -0.52 15.66
C ILE A 413 30.00 -0.66 16.69
N ALA A 414 30.41 0.43 17.36
CA ALA A 414 31.45 0.41 18.37
C ALA A 414 31.11 -0.54 19.55
N ALA A 415 29.85 -0.56 20.00
CA ALA A 415 29.40 -1.49 21.03
C ALA A 415 29.46 -2.96 20.57
N CYS A 416 29.02 -3.26 19.34
CA CYS A 416 29.14 -4.61 18.76
C CYS A 416 30.61 -5.05 18.65
N THR A 417 31.50 -4.16 18.19
CA THR A 417 32.94 -4.44 18.06
C THR A 417 33.62 -4.61 19.43
N ALA A 418 33.18 -3.87 20.47
CA ALA A 418 33.66 -4.07 21.83
C ALA A 418 33.25 -5.45 22.40
N VAL A 419 32.00 -5.88 22.18
CA VAL A 419 31.56 -7.22 22.58
C VAL A 419 32.31 -8.30 21.80
N PHE A 420 32.55 -8.12 20.49
CA PHE A 420 33.39 -9.02 19.69
C PHE A 420 34.80 -9.16 20.28
N ALA A 421 35.46 -8.04 20.63
CA ALA A 421 36.81 -8.07 21.22
C ALA A 421 36.84 -8.78 22.59
N ILE A 422 35.79 -8.61 23.41
CA ILE A 422 35.65 -9.31 24.70
C ILE A 422 35.46 -10.82 24.47
N VAL A 423 34.54 -11.23 23.59
CA VAL A 423 34.30 -12.66 23.29
C VAL A 423 35.54 -13.31 22.67
N TRP A 424 36.24 -12.62 21.77
CA TRP A 424 37.49 -13.10 21.18
C TRP A 424 38.58 -13.37 22.23
N ALA A 425 38.64 -12.55 23.29
CA ALA A 425 39.64 -12.67 24.36
C ALA A 425 39.32 -13.74 25.42
N ILE A 426 38.08 -14.24 25.50
CA ILE A 426 37.66 -15.22 26.52
C ILE A 426 37.57 -16.62 25.87
N PRO A 427 38.53 -17.54 26.12
CA PRO A 427 38.46 -18.90 25.58
C PRO A 427 37.29 -19.68 26.20
N LEU A 428 36.32 -20.07 25.35
CA LEU A 428 35.13 -20.85 25.71
C LEU A 428 35.15 -22.28 25.11
N PHE A 429 36.04 -22.51 24.15
CA PHE A 429 36.18 -23.75 23.38
C PHE A 429 37.67 -24.06 23.16
N ASP A 430 38.03 -25.34 23.20
CA ASP A 430 39.42 -25.79 23.03
C ASP A 430 39.93 -25.64 21.58
N GLY A 431 39.03 -25.72 20.60
CA GLY A 431 39.35 -25.50 19.19
C GLY A 431 39.46 -24.01 18.87
N VAL A 432 40.64 -23.59 18.40
CA VAL A 432 40.92 -22.20 17.98
C VAL A 432 39.89 -21.71 16.95
N GLU A 433 39.52 -22.53 15.97
CA GLU A 433 38.56 -22.18 14.93
C GLU A 433 37.12 -22.11 15.46
N GLN A 434 36.76 -22.96 16.42
CA GLN A 434 35.45 -22.91 17.11
C GLN A 434 35.32 -21.58 17.87
N GLN A 435 36.35 -21.20 18.62
CA GLN A 435 36.42 -19.93 19.34
C GLN A 435 36.32 -18.71 18.40
N ARG A 436 37.06 -18.72 17.28
CA ARG A 436 36.99 -17.64 16.28
C ARG A 436 35.65 -17.58 15.57
N CYS A 437 35.05 -18.75 15.27
CA CYS A 437 33.72 -18.85 14.68
C CYS A 437 32.65 -18.33 15.65
N TRP A 438 32.76 -18.64 16.94
CA TRP A 438 31.85 -18.17 17.98
C TRP A 438 31.87 -16.65 18.14
N ALA A 439 33.07 -16.06 18.18
CA ALA A 439 33.23 -14.61 18.18
C ALA A 439 32.63 -13.97 16.91
N MET A 440 32.89 -14.54 15.73
CA MET A 440 32.29 -14.09 14.46
C MET A 440 30.76 -14.20 14.47
N LEU A 441 30.22 -15.33 14.93
CA LEU A 441 28.79 -15.62 15.00
C LEU A 441 28.07 -14.63 15.92
N ILE A 442 28.61 -14.36 17.11
CA ILE A 442 28.07 -13.33 18.02
C ILE A 442 28.14 -11.94 17.38
N TYR A 443 29.26 -11.57 16.76
CA TYR A 443 29.41 -10.25 16.14
C TYR A 443 28.41 -10.02 14.99
N VAL A 444 28.30 -10.98 14.07
CA VAL A 444 27.33 -10.95 12.96
C VAL A 444 25.90 -10.94 13.48
N SER A 445 25.58 -11.75 14.50
CA SER A 445 24.26 -11.79 15.15
C SER A 445 23.89 -10.46 15.79
N LEU A 446 24.83 -9.80 16.49
CA LEU A 446 24.62 -8.49 17.09
C LEU A 446 24.47 -7.38 16.04
N LEU A 447 25.27 -7.41 14.96
CA LEU A 447 25.15 -6.46 13.85
C LEU A 447 23.79 -6.55 13.15
N TRP A 448 23.26 -7.76 12.95
CA TRP A 448 21.91 -7.97 12.42
C TRP A 448 20.82 -7.58 13.44
N ALA A 449 20.89 -8.07 14.69
CA ALA A 449 19.85 -7.86 15.70
C ALA A 449 19.73 -6.39 16.17
N THR A 450 20.81 -5.60 16.10
CA THR A 450 20.79 -4.16 16.40
C THR A 450 20.62 -3.26 15.17
N GLU A 451 20.57 -3.85 13.97
CA GLU A 451 20.64 -3.16 12.67
C GLU A 451 21.69 -2.05 12.65
N ALA A 452 22.88 -2.33 13.19
CA ALA A 452 24.01 -1.39 13.21
C ALA A 452 24.56 -1.13 11.81
N LEU A 453 24.43 -2.12 10.92
CA LEU A 453 24.66 -2.05 9.48
C LEU A 453 23.41 -2.61 8.77
N PRO A 454 23.11 -2.18 7.53
CA PRO A 454 22.03 -2.79 6.74
C PRO A 454 22.27 -4.29 6.58
N LEU A 455 21.21 -5.11 6.69
CA LEU A 455 21.34 -6.58 6.81
C LEU A 455 22.20 -7.23 5.70
N HIS A 456 22.11 -6.71 4.46
CA HIS A 456 22.88 -7.16 3.31
C HIS A 456 24.38 -6.76 3.36
N VAL A 457 24.72 -5.63 4.00
CA VAL A 457 26.12 -5.23 4.24
C VAL A 457 26.75 -6.15 5.28
N THR A 458 26.04 -6.47 6.36
CA THR A 458 26.45 -7.48 7.34
C THR A 458 26.61 -8.86 6.70
N ALA A 459 25.74 -9.23 5.75
CA ALA A 459 25.85 -10.48 5.00
C ALA A 459 27.08 -10.52 4.06
N LEU A 460 27.46 -9.40 3.45
CA LEU A 460 28.72 -9.28 2.69
C LEU A 460 29.97 -9.26 3.59
N LEU A 461 29.82 -8.90 4.86
CA LEU A 461 30.90 -8.94 5.85
C LEU A 461 31.22 -10.38 6.31
N VAL A 462 30.25 -11.30 6.28
CA VAL A 462 30.45 -12.73 6.63
C VAL A 462 31.61 -13.40 5.87
N PRO A 463 31.65 -13.42 4.51
CA PRO A 463 32.74 -14.07 3.78
C PRO A 463 34.10 -13.42 4.06
N PHE A 464 34.14 -12.10 4.24
CA PHE A 464 35.36 -11.38 4.63
C PHE A 464 35.87 -11.84 6.00
N LEU A 465 34.99 -11.88 7.03
CA LEU A 465 35.36 -12.34 8.37
C LEU A 465 35.76 -13.83 8.39
N THR A 466 35.04 -14.68 7.67
CA THR A 466 35.31 -16.13 7.61
C THR A 466 36.73 -16.42 7.11
N VAL A 467 37.20 -15.66 6.12
CA VAL A 467 38.55 -15.76 5.56
C VAL A 467 39.58 -15.05 6.46
N MET A 468 39.33 -13.80 6.87
CA MET A 468 40.28 -12.99 7.65
C MET A 468 40.55 -13.54 9.06
N LEU A 469 39.56 -14.19 9.66
CA LEU A 469 39.70 -14.84 10.97
C LEU A 469 40.16 -16.31 10.84
N GLY A 470 40.20 -16.87 9.62
CA GLY A 470 40.63 -18.25 9.39
C GLY A 470 39.74 -19.28 10.10
N VAL A 471 38.44 -19.27 9.77
CA VAL A 471 37.40 -20.03 10.50
C VAL A 471 37.21 -21.46 9.96
N MET A 472 37.51 -21.71 8.68
CA MET A 472 37.22 -23.00 8.04
C MET A 472 38.34 -24.03 8.22
N ARG A 473 37.94 -25.28 8.48
CA ARG A 473 38.81 -26.47 8.55
C ARG A 473 38.70 -27.33 7.30
N SER A 474 39.80 -28.02 6.99
CA SER A 474 39.88 -28.93 5.84
C SER A 474 38.96 -30.14 6.03
N PRO A 475 38.23 -30.59 4.98
CA PRO A 475 37.47 -31.84 5.01
C PRO A 475 38.37 -33.09 5.00
N ALA A 476 39.69 -32.93 4.87
CA ALA A 476 40.64 -34.03 5.08
C ALA A 476 40.74 -34.40 6.56
N LYS A 477 40.96 -35.70 6.86
CA LYS A 477 40.94 -36.32 8.20
C LYS A 477 41.82 -35.68 9.30
N ASN A 478 42.71 -34.75 8.96
CA ASN A 478 43.61 -34.08 9.90
C ASN A 478 43.13 -32.67 10.30
N HIS A 479 41.97 -32.21 9.80
CA HIS A 479 41.29 -30.95 10.18
C HIS A 479 42.14 -29.65 10.14
N PHE A 480 43.24 -29.63 9.39
CA PHE A 480 44.07 -28.42 9.24
C PHE A 480 43.26 -27.20 8.77
N HIS A 481 43.62 -26.00 9.24
CA HIS A 481 43.05 -24.74 8.76
C HIS A 481 43.16 -24.63 7.22
N LEU A 482 42.13 -24.12 6.54
CA LEU A 482 42.25 -23.76 5.11
C LEU A 482 43.22 -22.59 4.94
N SER A 483 43.97 -22.57 3.82
CA SER A 483 44.60 -21.33 3.39
C SER A 483 43.53 -20.30 3.00
N ALA A 484 43.85 -19.00 3.10
CA ALA A 484 42.91 -17.94 2.73
C ALA A 484 42.41 -18.04 1.27
N SER A 485 43.21 -18.62 0.36
CA SER A 485 42.82 -18.87 -1.04
C SER A 485 41.82 -20.02 -1.19
N GLU A 486 41.93 -21.06 -0.37
CA GLU A 486 40.97 -22.17 -0.37
C GLU A 486 39.69 -21.76 0.36
N ALA A 487 39.81 -21.07 1.51
CA ALA A 487 38.67 -20.59 2.29
C ALA A 487 37.80 -19.65 1.47
N SER A 488 38.39 -18.67 0.77
CA SER A 488 37.63 -17.76 -0.10
C SER A 488 36.89 -18.50 -1.21
N LYS A 489 37.53 -19.48 -1.88
CA LYS A 489 36.86 -20.33 -2.89
C LYS A 489 35.71 -21.14 -2.30
N ALA A 490 35.90 -21.76 -1.14
CA ALA A 490 34.89 -22.57 -0.47
C ALA A 490 33.69 -21.75 0.01
N VAL A 491 33.91 -20.54 0.53
CA VAL A 491 32.82 -19.65 0.93
C VAL A 491 32.08 -19.12 -0.30
N PHE A 492 32.77 -18.69 -1.36
CA PHE A 492 32.09 -18.20 -2.56
C PHE A 492 31.33 -19.28 -3.33
N SER A 493 31.78 -20.55 -3.31
CA SER A 493 30.99 -21.65 -3.87
C SER A 493 29.76 -21.97 -3.00
N ALA A 494 29.88 -21.89 -1.67
CA ALA A 494 28.74 -22.02 -0.76
C ALA A 494 27.69 -20.90 -0.95
N MET A 495 28.12 -19.68 -1.26
CA MET A 495 27.21 -18.56 -1.54
C MET A 495 26.35 -18.78 -2.79
N PHE A 496 26.85 -19.48 -3.83
CA PHE A 496 26.13 -19.69 -5.09
C PHE A 496 25.48 -21.08 -5.16
N SER A 497 24.50 -21.33 -4.29
CA SER A 497 23.77 -22.60 -4.22
C SER A 497 22.53 -22.65 -5.13
N SER A 498 22.03 -23.87 -5.40
CA SER A 498 20.76 -24.13 -6.07
C SER A 498 19.56 -23.44 -5.40
N VAL A 499 19.61 -23.32 -4.07
CA VAL A 499 18.62 -22.62 -3.25
C VAL A 499 18.58 -21.11 -3.56
N ILE A 500 19.70 -20.49 -3.94
CA ILE A 500 19.74 -19.10 -4.42
C ILE A 500 19.17 -18.97 -5.84
N MET A 501 19.38 -19.98 -6.70
CA MET A 501 18.71 -20.03 -8.00
C MET A 501 17.19 -20.19 -7.84
N LEU A 502 16.72 -20.97 -6.87
CA LEU A 502 15.31 -21.11 -6.51
C LEU A 502 14.67 -19.77 -6.13
N LEU A 503 15.35 -18.97 -5.30
CA LEU A 503 14.95 -17.59 -4.95
C LEU A 503 14.80 -16.70 -6.18
N LEU A 504 15.77 -16.73 -7.11
CA LEU A 504 15.74 -15.91 -8.33
C LEU A 504 14.63 -16.32 -9.30
N GLY A 505 14.37 -17.63 -9.43
CA GLY A 505 13.22 -18.14 -10.20
C GLY A 505 11.88 -17.72 -9.58
N GLY A 506 11.76 -17.78 -8.25
CA GLY A 506 10.61 -17.27 -7.51
C GLY A 506 10.38 -15.76 -7.72
N PHE A 507 11.44 -14.95 -7.68
CA PHE A 507 11.36 -13.52 -7.97
C PHE A 507 10.95 -13.21 -9.41
N ALA A 508 11.35 -14.01 -10.40
CA ALA A 508 10.87 -13.87 -11.78
C ALA A 508 9.35 -14.13 -11.90
N LEU A 509 8.84 -15.18 -11.25
CA LEU A 509 7.41 -15.46 -11.18
C LEU A 509 6.64 -14.33 -10.47
N ALA A 510 7.08 -13.91 -9.29
CA ALA A 510 6.48 -12.83 -8.51
C ALA A 510 6.43 -11.50 -9.29
N ALA A 511 7.54 -11.13 -9.95
CA ALA A 511 7.63 -9.94 -10.78
C ALA A 511 6.64 -9.99 -11.96
N ALA A 512 6.51 -11.13 -12.64
CA ALA A 512 5.57 -11.27 -13.76
C ALA A 512 4.10 -11.26 -13.30
N LEU A 513 3.78 -11.94 -12.20
CA LEU A 513 2.44 -11.94 -11.60
C LEU A 513 2.00 -10.54 -11.13
N SER A 514 2.94 -9.73 -10.63
CA SER A 514 2.68 -8.34 -10.22
C SER A 514 2.64 -7.39 -11.43
N LYS A 515 3.57 -7.48 -12.37
CA LYS A 515 3.70 -6.55 -13.51
C LYS A 515 2.54 -6.62 -14.51
N HIS A 516 1.92 -7.79 -14.63
CA HIS A 516 0.73 -7.99 -15.47
C HIS A 516 -0.58 -7.96 -14.65
N ASP A 517 -0.53 -7.48 -13.41
CA ASP A 517 -1.67 -7.30 -12.49
C ASP A 517 -2.52 -8.56 -12.21
N ILE A 518 -1.96 -9.75 -12.49
CA ILE A 518 -2.64 -11.04 -12.36
C ILE A 518 -3.07 -11.29 -10.91
N ALA A 519 -2.20 -10.97 -9.95
CA ALA A 519 -2.52 -11.05 -8.53
C ALA A 519 -3.67 -10.10 -8.14
N ARG A 520 -3.72 -8.88 -8.71
CA ARG A 520 -4.80 -7.91 -8.47
C ARG A 520 -6.14 -8.42 -9.01
N ILE A 521 -6.14 -9.02 -10.21
CA ILE A 521 -7.33 -9.60 -10.83
C ILE A 521 -7.87 -10.78 -10.00
N ILE A 522 -6.99 -11.71 -9.59
CA ILE A 522 -7.37 -12.86 -8.76
C ILE A 522 -7.93 -12.39 -7.40
N ALA A 523 -7.23 -11.49 -6.72
CA ALA A 523 -7.65 -10.92 -5.44
C ALA A 523 -9.02 -10.23 -5.54
N SER A 524 -9.22 -9.41 -6.59
CA SER A 524 -10.49 -8.72 -6.86
C SER A 524 -11.64 -9.70 -7.16
N TRP A 525 -11.37 -10.79 -7.89
CA TRP A 525 -12.35 -11.83 -8.18
C TRP A 525 -12.76 -12.60 -6.92
N VAL A 526 -11.81 -12.97 -6.04
CA VAL A 526 -12.14 -13.61 -4.75
C VAL A 526 -12.93 -12.64 -3.86
N LEU A 527 -12.50 -11.39 -3.75
CA LEU A 527 -13.16 -10.39 -2.91
C LEU A 527 -14.57 -10.03 -3.41
N SER A 528 -14.83 -10.08 -4.73
CA SER A 528 -16.18 -9.90 -5.29
C SER A 528 -17.20 -10.93 -4.78
N LYS A 529 -16.73 -12.11 -4.33
CA LYS A 529 -17.57 -13.18 -3.78
C LYS A 529 -17.74 -13.11 -2.25
N ALA A 530 -17.13 -12.16 -1.57
CA ALA A 530 -17.12 -12.11 -0.10
C ALA A 530 -18.46 -11.72 0.56
N GLY A 531 -19.47 -11.32 -0.23
CA GLY A 531 -20.76 -10.84 0.27
C GLY A 531 -20.68 -9.41 0.84
N THR A 532 -21.54 -9.11 1.81
CA THR A 532 -21.64 -7.80 2.51
C THR A 532 -21.33 -7.90 4.01
N ASN A 533 -21.21 -9.11 4.55
CA ASN A 533 -21.05 -9.39 5.97
C ASN A 533 -19.60 -9.14 6.44
N PRO A 534 -19.34 -8.30 7.46
CA PRO A 534 -17.97 -8.00 7.91
C PRO A 534 -17.12 -9.22 8.28
N LYS A 535 -17.73 -10.29 8.83
CA LYS A 535 -17.04 -11.55 9.13
C LYS A 535 -16.50 -12.24 7.88
N SER A 536 -17.31 -12.30 6.82
CA SER A 536 -16.98 -12.93 5.54
C SER A 536 -16.00 -12.07 4.74
N VAL A 537 -16.17 -10.75 4.77
CA VAL A 537 -15.25 -9.80 4.15
C VAL A 537 -13.87 -9.82 4.83
N LEU A 538 -13.80 -9.95 6.17
CA LEU A 538 -12.54 -10.16 6.87
C LEU A 538 -11.84 -11.45 6.41
N LEU A 539 -12.54 -12.59 6.44
CA LEU A 539 -11.95 -13.88 6.07
C LEU A 539 -11.51 -13.92 4.60
N ALA A 540 -12.31 -13.36 3.69
CA ALA A 540 -11.96 -13.29 2.27
C ALA A 540 -10.70 -12.45 2.04
N ASN A 541 -10.55 -11.30 2.72
CA ASN A 541 -9.35 -10.48 2.63
C ASN A 541 -8.12 -11.14 3.26
N MET A 542 -8.29 -11.88 4.37
CA MET A 542 -7.22 -12.67 4.98
C MET A 542 -6.73 -13.76 4.01
N LEU A 543 -7.63 -14.60 3.48
CA LEU A 543 -7.27 -15.67 2.54
C LEU A 543 -6.66 -15.13 1.24
N VAL A 544 -7.13 -13.97 0.76
CA VAL A 544 -6.50 -13.25 -0.37
C VAL A 544 -5.09 -12.79 -0.03
N ALA A 545 -4.85 -12.27 1.17
CA ALA A 545 -3.52 -11.85 1.63
C ALA A 545 -2.56 -13.03 1.80
N THR A 546 -3.03 -14.13 2.39
CA THR A 546 -2.28 -15.39 2.50
C THR A 546 -1.89 -15.92 1.12
N PHE A 547 -2.83 -16.01 0.17
CA PHE A 547 -2.57 -16.45 -1.20
C PHE A 547 -1.64 -15.50 -1.96
N ALA A 548 -1.81 -14.18 -1.83
CA ALA A 548 -0.92 -13.21 -2.47
C ALA A 548 0.52 -13.28 -1.90
N SER A 549 0.67 -13.47 -0.58
CA SER A 549 1.98 -13.59 0.06
C SER A 549 2.67 -14.92 -0.27
N MET A 550 1.92 -16.00 -0.51
CA MET A 550 2.42 -17.30 -0.94
C MET A 550 3.17 -17.25 -2.29
N TRP A 551 2.84 -16.31 -3.16
CA TRP A 551 3.38 -16.24 -4.54
C TRP A 551 4.14 -14.95 -4.89
N ILE A 552 3.98 -13.86 -4.14
CA ILE A 552 4.66 -12.59 -4.39
C ILE A 552 5.80 -12.38 -3.37
N SER A 553 5.43 -12.10 -2.11
CA SER A 553 6.29 -12.03 -0.93
C SER A 553 5.49 -11.48 0.25
N ASN A 554 5.97 -11.74 1.46
CA ASN A 554 5.51 -11.08 2.69
C ASN A 554 5.77 -9.55 2.73
N VAL A 555 6.51 -8.98 1.76
CA VAL A 555 6.74 -7.53 1.68
C VAL A 555 5.71 -6.83 0.79
N ALA A 556 5.47 -7.37 -0.41
CA ALA A 556 4.64 -6.70 -1.43
C ALA A 556 3.15 -7.08 -1.37
N ALA A 557 2.82 -8.31 -0.96
CA ALA A 557 1.43 -8.74 -0.86
C ALA A 557 0.57 -7.92 0.12
N PRO A 558 1.04 -7.53 1.33
CA PRO A 558 0.28 -6.65 2.22
C PRO A 558 -0.08 -5.33 1.54
N VAL A 559 0.87 -4.70 0.84
CA VAL A 559 0.68 -3.39 0.18
C VAL A 559 -0.36 -3.48 -0.94
N LEU A 560 -0.36 -4.58 -1.71
CA LEU A 560 -1.40 -4.87 -2.70
C LEU A 560 -2.78 -5.03 -2.05
N CYS A 561 -2.87 -5.80 -0.95
CA CYS A 561 -4.14 -6.01 -0.24
C CYS A 561 -4.66 -4.72 0.42
N PHE A 562 -3.79 -3.92 1.06
CA PHE A 562 -4.14 -2.60 1.60
C PHE A 562 -4.64 -1.64 0.52
N SER A 563 -4.06 -1.70 -0.69
CA SER A 563 -4.54 -0.93 -1.84
C SER A 563 -5.94 -1.37 -2.30
N LEU A 564 -6.22 -2.67 -2.27
CA LEU A 564 -7.54 -3.23 -2.64
C LEU A 564 -8.64 -2.96 -1.61
N ILE A 565 -8.33 -2.89 -0.31
CA ILE A 565 -9.32 -2.51 0.72
C ILE A 565 -9.48 -0.99 0.88
N ARG A 566 -8.60 -0.17 0.30
CA ARG A 566 -8.66 1.31 0.43
C ARG A 566 -10.03 1.90 0.07
N PRO A 567 -10.75 1.43 -0.98
CA PRO A 567 -12.15 1.84 -1.23
C PRO A 567 -13.10 1.45 -0.09
N ILE A 568 -12.99 0.22 0.46
CA ILE A 568 -13.81 -0.24 1.59
C ILE A 568 -13.57 0.65 2.81
N LEU A 569 -12.30 0.90 3.17
CA LEU A 569 -11.93 1.75 4.30
C LEU A 569 -12.53 3.17 4.21
N ARG A 570 -12.64 3.75 3.00
CA ARG A 570 -13.29 5.06 2.78
C ARG A 570 -14.80 5.08 3.01
N THR A 571 -15.46 3.91 2.98
CA THR A 571 -16.91 3.79 3.22
C THR A 571 -17.27 3.49 4.67
N LEU A 572 -16.29 3.21 5.52
CA LEU A 572 -16.50 2.98 6.95
C LEU A 572 -16.60 4.32 7.69
N PRO A 573 -17.44 4.42 8.73
CA PRO A 573 -17.45 5.60 9.59
C PRO A 573 -16.15 5.69 10.38
N ASN A 574 -15.60 6.90 10.51
CA ASN A 574 -14.39 7.18 11.28
C ASN A 574 -14.51 6.61 12.71
N GLY A 575 -13.49 5.86 13.15
CA GLY A 575 -13.51 5.18 14.45
C GLY A 575 -14.22 3.81 14.47
N SER A 576 -14.72 3.28 13.34
CA SER A 576 -15.22 1.90 13.26
C SER A 576 -14.15 0.88 13.66
N THR A 577 -14.47 -0.04 14.57
CA THR A 577 -13.57 -1.13 14.98
C THR A 577 -13.28 -2.13 13.86
N PHE A 578 -14.03 -2.11 12.76
CA PHE A 578 -13.77 -2.98 11.61
C PHE A 578 -12.55 -2.55 10.79
N ALA A 579 -12.24 -1.25 10.69
CA ALA A 579 -11.08 -0.75 9.95
C ALA A 579 -9.73 -1.30 10.49
N PRO A 580 -9.38 -1.15 11.79
CA PRO A 580 -8.18 -1.77 12.34
C PRO A 580 -8.22 -3.29 12.25
N CYS A 581 -9.38 -3.92 12.53
CA CYS A 581 -9.56 -5.37 12.44
C CYS A 581 -9.23 -5.93 11.05
N LEU A 582 -9.62 -5.23 9.99
CA LEU A 582 -9.36 -5.62 8.60
C LEU A 582 -7.88 -5.45 8.23
N ILE A 583 -7.28 -4.32 8.62
CA ILE A 583 -5.86 -4.02 8.36
C ILE A 583 -4.95 -5.01 9.09
N ILE A 584 -5.16 -5.23 10.39
CA ILE A 584 -4.35 -6.18 11.15
C ILE A 584 -4.61 -7.63 10.70
N GLY A 585 -5.84 -7.98 10.29
CA GLY A 585 -6.15 -9.27 9.70
C GLY A 585 -5.31 -9.57 8.45
N ILE A 586 -5.25 -8.63 7.50
CA ILE A 586 -4.40 -8.74 6.31
C ILE A 586 -2.90 -8.84 6.67
N ALA A 587 -2.45 -8.10 7.68
CA ALA A 587 -1.05 -8.14 8.13
C ALA A 587 -0.66 -9.52 8.68
N LEU A 588 -1.46 -10.04 9.62
CA LEU A 588 -1.22 -11.33 10.27
C LEU A 588 -1.35 -12.48 9.25
N ALA A 589 -2.38 -12.46 8.40
CA ALA A 589 -2.57 -13.42 7.31
C ALA A 589 -1.43 -13.38 6.27
N SER A 590 -0.83 -12.22 6.00
CA SER A 590 0.35 -12.14 5.13
C SER A 590 1.60 -12.78 5.76
N ASN A 591 1.77 -12.70 7.09
CA ASN A 591 2.83 -13.48 7.77
C ASN A 591 2.58 -14.99 7.63
N VAL A 592 1.32 -15.43 7.73
CA VAL A 592 0.91 -16.83 7.53
C VAL A 592 1.14 -17.28 6.08
N GLY A 593 0.77 -16.47 5.09
CA GLY A 593 1.11 -16.72 3.68
C GLY A 593 2.61 -16.70 3.41
N GLY A 594 3.40 -16.01 4.25
CA GLY A 594 4.86 -16.05 4.25
C GLY A 594 5.46 -17.44 4.49
N MET A 595 4.79 -18.32 5.26
CA MET A 595 5.26 -19.70 5.50
C MET A 595 4.65 -20.75 4.54
N ALA A 596 3.67 -20.35 3.72
CA ALA A 596 2.90 -21.27 2.89
C ALA A 596 3.71 -21.92 1.75
N SER A 597 4.75 -21.26 1.22
CA SER A 597 5.50 -21.69 0.04
C SER A 597 7.01 -21.69 0.27
N PRO A 598 7.79 -22.62 -0.32
CA PRO A 598 9.25 -22.56 -0.33
C PRO A 598 9.84 -21.20 -0.69
N ILE A 599 9.18 -20.44 -1.59
CA ILE A 599 9.67 -19.13 -2.08
C ILE A 599 9.04 -17.90 -1.42
N SER A 600 8.00 -18.04 -0.58
CA SER A 600 7.22 -16.89 -0.08
C SER A 600 7.95 -16.01 0.93
N SER A 601 8.99 -16.52 1.60
CA SER A 601 9.83 -15.75 2.53
C SER A 601 11.22 -16.37 2.71
N PRO A 602 12.27 -15.58 3.02
CA PRO A 602 13.65 -16.05 3.02
C PRO A 602 13.96 -17.13 4.06
N GLN A 603 13.27 -17.14 5.20
CA GLN A 603 13.42 -18.17 6.23
C GLN A 603 13.10 -19.59 5.74
N ASN A 604 12.17 -19.75 4.81
CA ASN A 604 11.80 -21.05 4.24
C ASN A 604 12.94 -21.61 3.37
N ILE A 605 13.55 -20.71 2.59
CA ILE A 605 14.69 -20.95 1.71
C ILE A 605 15.94 -21.35 2.54
N ILE A 606 16.17 -20.67 3.67
CA ILE A 606 17.20 -21.02 4.65
C ILE A 606 16.94 -22.42 5.25
N ALA A 607 15.70 -22.71 5.63
CA ALA A 607 15.31 -24.00 6.19
C ALA A 607 15.56 -25.16 5.21
N ILE A 608 15.22 -24.98 3.93
CA ILE A 608 15.47 -25.96 2.86
C ILE A 608 16.97 -26.22 2.68
N ASN A 609 17.82 -25.18 2.67
CA ASN A 609 19.28 -25.33 2.61
C ASN A 609 19.87 -26.06 3.84
N THR A 610 19.17 -26.01 4.97
CA THR A 610 19.60 -26.60 6.26
C THR A 610 19.13 -28.04 6.44
N MET A 611 18.12 -28.49 5.67
CA MET A 611 17.57 -29.85 5.74
C MET A 611 18.30 -30.81 4.78
N HIS A 612 18.66 -31.99 5.29
CA HIS A 612 19.31 -33.06 4.52
C HIS A 612 18.58 -34.40 4.74
N PRO A 613 17.98 -35.01 3.71
CA PRO A 613 17.70 -34.43 2.39
C PRO A 613 16.73 -33.23 2.47
N PRO A 614 16.80 -32.28 1.53
CA PRO A 614 15.86 -31.15 1.47
C PRO A 614 14.43 -31.67 1.23
N PRO A 615 13.38 -31.02 1.77
CA PRO A 615 12.01 -31.41 1.51
C PRO A 615 11.61 -31.05 0.08
N SER A 616 10.93 -31.98 -0.61
CA SER A 616 10.29 -31.67 -1.89
C SER A 616 9.20 -30.59 -1.73
N TRP A 617 8.88 -29.87 -2.81
CA TRP A 617 7.80 -28.88 -2.79
C TRP A 617 6.45 -29.47 -2.38
N PHE A 618 6.18 -30.73 -2.76
CA PHE A 618 4.98 -31.45 -2.33
C PHE A 618 4.97 -31.70 -0.81
N GLN A 619 6.08 -32.16 -0.22
CA GLN A 619 6.20 -32.32 1.23
C GLN A 619 6.07 -30.99 1.97
N TRP A 620 6.64 -29.90 1.44
CA TRP A 620 6.44 -28.56 2.03
C TRP A 620 4.96 -28.18 2.04
N PHE A 621 4.29 -28.22 0.89
CA PHE A 621 2.87 -27.85 0.78
C PHE A 621 1.93 -28.74 1.59
N ALA A 622 2.23 -30.04 1.69
CA ALA A 622 1.44 -30.98 2.50
C ALA A 622 1.43 -30.60 3.99
N VAL A 623 2.55 -30.09 4.52
CA VAL A 623 2.64 -29.56 5.90
C VAL A 623 2.11 -28.12 5.98
N SER A 624 2.55 -27.23 5.09
CA SER A 624 2.34 -25.79 5.22
C SER A 624 0.90 -25.37 4.96
N ILE A 625 0.22 -25.92 3.94
CA ILE A 625 -1.12 -25.46 3.55
C ILE A 625 -2.17 -25.74 4.65
N PRO A 626 -2.24 -26.94 5.25
CA PRO A 626 -3.14 -27.19 6.39
C PRO A 626 -2.83 -26.29 7.60
N VAL A 627 -1.55 -26.10 7.92
CA VAL A 627 -1.11 -25.20 9.00
C VAL A 627 -1.56 -23.76 8.73
N CYS A 628 -1.32 -23.23 7.52
CA CYS A 628 -1.71 -21.87 7.15
C CYS A 628 -3.21 -21.66 7.22
N ILE A 629 -4.03 -22.59 6.70
CA ILE A 629 -5.50 -22.48 6.73
C ILE A 629 -6.01 -22.48 8.17
N LEU A 630 -5.47 -23.32 9.05
CA LEU A 630 -5.89 -23.38 10.45
C LEU A 630 -5.39 -22.18 11.27
N CYS A 631 -4.20 -21.67 10.98
CA CYS A 631 -3.71 -20.38 11.50
C CYS A 631 -4.66 -19.24 11.10
N ASP A 632 -4.99 -19.09 9.81
CA ASP A 632 -5.88 -18.02 9.34
C ASP A 632 -7.28 -18.11 9.97
N LEU A 633 -7.86 -19.31 10.08
CA LEU A 633 -9.16 -19.52 10.74
C LEU A 633 -9.12 -19.22 12.24
N GLY A 634 -8.04 -19.60 12.93
CA GLY A 634 -7.83 -19.30 14.35
C GLY A 634 -7.64 -17.80 14.61
N ILE A 635 -6.82 -17.13 13.79
CA ILE A 635 -6.58 -15.68 13.84
C ILE A 635 -7.86 -14.92 13.50
N TRP A 636 -8.62 -15.35 12.49
CA TRP A 636 -9.92 -14.77 12.14
C TRP A 636 -10.91 -14.86 13.31
N ALA A 637 -11.05 -16.03 13.94
CA ALA A 637 -11.91 -16.21 15.11
C ALA A 637 -11.48 -15.31 16.29
N LEU A 638 -10.16 -15.18 16.51
CA LEU A 638 -9.59 -14.32 17.54
C LEU A 638 -9.87 -12.83 17.28
N LEU A 639 -9.66 -12.36 16.05
CA LEU A 639 -9.95 -10.97 15.66
C LEU A 639 -11.45 -10.64 15.79
N LEU A 640 -12.34 -11.59 15.46
CA LEU A 640 -13.77 -11.44 15.70
C LEU A 640 -14.13 -11.35 17.20
N ALA A 641 -13.42 -12.07 18.08
CA ALA A 641 -13.63 -12.01 19.52
C ALA A 641 -13.12 -10.69 20.14
N VAL A 642 -11.98 -10.17 19.65
CA VAL A 642 -11.32 -8.94 20.11
C VAL A 642 -12.02 -7.68 19.59
N TYR A 643 -12.17 -7.51 18.28
CA TYR A 643 -12.68 -6.27 17.67
C TYR A 643 -14.21 -6.24 17.48
N ARG A 644 -14.87 -7.41 17.55
CA ARG A 644 -16.34 -7.59 17.52
C ARG A 644 -17.06 -6.79 16.41
N PRO A 645 -16.57 -6.78 15.15
CA PRO A 645 -16.94 -5.79 14.13
C PRO A 645 -18.43 -5.79 13.73
N HIS A 646 -19.17 -6.89 13.98
CA HIS A 646 -20.62 -6.96 13.76
C HIS A 646 -21.44 -5.95 14.56
N LYS A 647 -20.94 -5.41 15.68
CA LYS A 647 -21.68 -4.41 16.46
C LYS A 647 -21.62 -2.99 15.89
N THR A 648 -20.67 -2.72 14.98
CA THR A 648 -20.27 -1.35 14.61
C THR A 648 -20.46 -1.04 13.13
N THR A 649 -20.67 -2.06 12.29
CA THR A 649 -20.83 -1.91 10.83
C THR A 649 -21.85 -2.94 10.31
N PRO A 650 -23.13 -2.57 10.07
CA PRO A 650 -24.18 -3.54 9.73
C PRO A 650 -24.01 -4.22 8.37
N ALA A 651 -23.58 -3.48 7.35
CA ALA A 651 -23.34 -3.99 6.00
C ALA A 651 -22.22 -3.19 5.33
N ILE A 652 -21.43 -3.85 4.50
CA ILE A 652 -20.41 -3.22 3.65
C ILE A 652 -20.97 -3.13 2.24
N HIS A 653 -20.92 -1.94 1.63
CA HIS A 653 -21.31 -1.77 0.23
C HIS A 653 -20.32 -2.51 -0.68
N GLN A 654 -20.83 -3.39 -1.55
CA GLN A 654 -19.99 -4.08 -2.52
C GLN A 654 -19.50 -3.10 -3.59
N THR A 655 -18.22 -2.72 -3.50
CA THR A 655 -17.50 -2.09 -4.59
C THR A 655 -17.48 -3.05 -5.79
N ARG A 656 -18.07 -2.66 -6.92
CA ARG A 656 -18.06 -3.47 -8.15
C ARG A 656 -16.63 -3.62 -8.66
N PHE A 657 -16.00 -4.75 -8.34
CA PHE A 657 -14.75 -5.16 -8.97
C PHE A 657 -15.03 -5.55 -10.42
N THR A 658 -14.65 -4.69 -11.37
CA THR A 658 -14.74 -5.00 -12.81
C THR A 658 -13.86 -6.21 -13.13
N SER A 659 -14.49 -7.34 -13.46
CA SER A 659 -13.78 -8.56 -13.84
C SER A 659 -13.21 -8.42 -15.25
N GLU A 660 -12.02 -7.81 -15.37
CA GLU A 660 -11.29 -7.74 -16.63
C GLU A 660 -11.02 -9.14 -17.21
N ARG A 661 -11.09 -9.26 -18.54
CA ARG A 661 -10.82 -10.52 -19.25
C ARG A 661 -9.32 -10.71 -19.41
N LEU A 662 -8.80 -11.87 -19.01
CA LEU A 662 -7.37 -12.17 -19.09
C LEU A 662 -6.82 -12.02 -20.51
N ASN A 663 -5.80 -11.18 -20.64
CA ASN A 663 -5.06 -10.91 -21.86
C ASN A 663 -4.17 -12.11 -22.23
N LYS A 664 -3.86 -12.29 -23.53
CA LYS A 664 -2.97 -13.36 -24.01
C LYS A 664 -1.60 -13.39 -23.30
N ARG A 665 -1.08 -12.22 -22.89
CA ARG A 665 0.16 -12.14 -22.08
C ARG A 665 -0.01 -12.62 -20.64
N GLN A 666 -1.13 -12.27 -20.00
CA GLN A 666 -1.46 -12.76 -18.65
C GLN A 666 -1.65 -14.28 -18.67
N ILE A 667 -2.33 -14.81 -19.69
CA ILE A 667 -2.48 -16.26 -19.91
C ILE A 667 -1.12 -16.94 -20.08
N TYR A 668 -0.20 -16.37 -20.87
CA TYR A 668 1.17 -16.88 -21.00
C TYR A 668 1.91 -16.93 -19.65
N VAL A 669 1.88 -15.84 -18.86
CA VAL A 669 2.49 -15.81 -17.52
C VAL A 669 1.86 -16.86 -16.61
N CYS A 670 0.53 -17.01 -16.60
CA CYS A 670 -0.15 -18.06 -15.83
C CYS A 670 0.30 -19.47 -16.25
N ILE A 671 0.43 -19.74 -17.55
CA ILE A 671 0.91 -21.04 -18.06
C ILE A 671 2.35 -21.31 -17.61
N VAL A 672 3.27 -20.34 -17.74
CA VAL A 672 4.66 -20.49 -17.28
C VAL A 672 4.73 -20.70 -15.76
N SER A 673 3.93 -19.97 -14.98
CA SER A 673 3.87 -20.15 -13.52
C SER A 673 3.38 -21.54 -13.13
N VAL A 674 2.24 -21.99 -13.67
CA VAL A 674 1.68 -23.33 -13.37
C VAL A 674 2.61 -24.43 -13.83
N LEU A 675 3.25 -24.28 -15.00
CA LEU A 675 4.25 -25.22 -15.51
C LEU A 675 5.47 -25.31 -14.58
N THR A 676 6.02 -24.18 -14.13
CA THR A 676 7.17 -24.17 -13.22
C THR A 676 6.84 -24.84 -11.87
N ILE A 677 5.66 -24.54 -11.31
CA ILE A 677 5.18 -25.17 -10.07
C ILE A 677 5.00 -26.68 -10.25
N ALA A 678 4.47 -27.12 -11.40
CA ALA A 678 4.32 -28.53 -11.72
C ALA A 678 5.69 -29.24 -11.84
N LEU A 679 6.70 -28.60 -12.47
CA LEU A 679 8.06 -29.15 -12.51
C LEU A 679 8.68 -29.23 -11.11
N TRP A 680 8.52 -28.22 -10.24
CA TRP A 680 9.01 -28.28 -8.86
C TRP A 680 8.32 -29.36 -8.01
N CYS A 681 7.06 -29.69 -8.29
CA CYS A 681 6.36 -30.80 -7.62
C CYS A 681 6.77 -32.18 -8.17
N LEU A 682 7.25 -32.25 -9.41
CA LEU A 682 7.68 -33.48 -10.10
C LEU A 682 9.20 -33.70 -10.09
N GLU A 683 9.98 -32.78 -9.52
CA GLU A 683 11.45 -32.79 -9.55
C GLU A 683 12.05 -34.06 -8.94
N SER A 684 11.56 -34.50 -7.78
CA SER A 684 11.88 -35.82 -7.18
C SER A 684 11.63 -37.06 -8.06
N SER A 685 10.85 -36.94 -9.15
CA SER A 685 10.63 -38.00 -10.15
C SER A 685 11.43 -37.79 -11.44
N LEU A 686 12.16 -36.68 -11.55
CA LEU A 686 12.90 -36.22 -12.73
C LEU A 686 14.38 -35.86 -12.42
N GLU A 687 14.84 -36.09 -11.19
CA GLU A 687 16.19 -35.79 -10.69
C GLU A 687 17.29 -36.28 -11.66
N SER A 688 17.15 -37.50 -12.20
CA SER A 688 18.12 -38.10 -13.14
C SER A 688 18.19 -37.46 -14.52
N LEU A 689 17.29 -36.52 -14.84
CA LEU A 689 17.21 -35.81 -16.13
C LEU A 689 17.37 -34.29 -15.96
N VAL A 690 16.86 -33.72 -14.87
CA VAL A 690 16.79 -32.27 -14.64
C VAL A 690 17.77 -31.80 -13.56
N GLY A 691 18.20 -32.70 -12.67
CA GLY A 691 18.98 -32.36 -11.47
C GLY A 691 18.15 -31.64 -10.40
N ASP A 692 18.86 -30.91 -9.53
CA ASP A 692 18.35 -30.17 -8.38
C ASP A 692 17.33 -29.06 -8.76
N MET A 693 16.38 -28.78 -7.86
CA MET A 693 15.37 -27.70 -7.89
C MET A 693 15.89 -26.35 -8.41
N GLY A 694 17.16 -26.03 -8.17
CA GLY A 694 17.81 -24.82 -8.67
C GLY A 694 17.92 -24.72 -10.19
N ILE A 695 17.97 -25.86 -10.91
CA ILE A 695 17.95 -25.89 -12.38
C ILE A 695 16.54 -25.63 -12.91
N VAL A 696 15.50 -26.21 -12.26
CA VAL A 696 14.09 -25.92 -12.58
C VAL A 696 13.80 -24.42 -12.48
N ALA A 697 14.41 -23.74 -11.50
CA ALA A 697 14.25 -22.30 -11.30
C ALA A 697 14.80 -21.42 -12.43
N ILE A 698 15.63 -21.96 -13.33
CA ILE A 698 16.10 -21.27 -14.55
C ILE A 698 14.98 -21.18 -15.60
N VAL A 699 14.02 -22.11 -15.62
CA VAL A 699 12.90 -22.16 -16.57
C VAL A 699 12.06 -20.85 -16.57
N PRO A 700 11.55 -20.34 -15.43
CA PRO A 700 10.80 -19.08 -15.43
C PRO A 700 11.68 -17.87 -15.78
N LEU A 701 12.97 -17.87 -15.41
CA LEU A 701 13.91 -16.81 -15.80
C LEU A 701 14.04 -16.73 -17.33
N VAL A 702 14.31 -17.85 -18.00
CA VAL A 702 14.45 -17.90 -19.46
C VAL A 702 13.11 -17.61 -20.17
N LEU A 703 12.00 -18.19 -19.70
CA LEU A 703 10.70 -18.05 -20.37
C LEU A 703 10.03 -16.67 -20.16
N LEU A 704 10.32 -15.97 -19.06
CA LEU A 704 9.70 -14.65 -18.76
C LEU A 704 10.55 -13.46 -19.22
N PHE A 705 11.89 -13.57 -19.20
CA PHE A 705 12.77 -12.53 -19.76
C PHE A 705 13.08 -12.74 -21.26
N GLY A 706 13.05 -13.98 -21.75
CA GLY A 706 13.29 -14.28 -23.17
C GLY A 706 12.13 -13.90 -24.10
N PHE A 707 10.89 -13.88 -23.59
CA PHE A 707 9.72 -13.47 -24.39
C PHE A 707 9.49 -11.96 -24.35
N PRO A 708 9.43 -11.27 -25.52
CA PRO A 708 9.39 -9.81 -25.56
C PRO A 708 8.10 -9.25 -24.96
N LYS A 709 8.25 -8.19 -24.15
CA LYS A 709 7.16 -7.47 -23.47
C LYS A 709 6.45 -8.30 -22.38
N ILE A 710 7.12 -9.31 -21.82
CA ILE A 710 6.73 -9.99 -20.57
C ILE A 710 7.48 -9.37 -19.38
N LEU A 711 8.80 -9.59 -19.25
CA LEU A 711 9.68 -8.85 -18.35
C LEU A 711 10.71 -8.00 -19.13
N SER A 712 11.36 -7.04 -18.46
CA SER A 712 12.42 -6.17 -18.98
C SER A 712 13.62 -6.11 -18.05
N LYS A 713 14.77 -5.60 -18.53
CA LYS A 713 16.00 -5.40 -17.73
C LYS A 713 15.74 -4.63 -16.42
N GLU A 714 14.79 -3.70 -16.44
CA GLU A 714 14.40 -2.91 -15.25
C GLU A 714 13.76 -3.79 -14.17
N ASP A 715 12.98 -4.81 -14.54
CA ASP A 715 12.38 -5.73 -13.57
C ASP A 715 13.45 -6.57 -12.85
N PHE A 716 14.48 -6.99 -13.59
CA PHE A 716 15.65 -7.70 -13.04
C PHE A 716 16.46 -6.79 -12.10
N ASN A 717 16.66 -5.53 -12.47
CA ASN A 717 17.29 -4.55 -11.57
C ASN A 717 16.47 -4.32 -10.29
N ASN A 718 15.14 -4.41 -10.39
CA ASN A 718 14.18 -4.22 -9.29
C ASN A 718 13.95 -5.48 -8.43
N PHE A 719 14.65 -6.60 -8.69
CA PHE A 719 14.66 -7.75 -7.78
C PHE A 719 15.18 -7.35 -6.39
N LEU A 720 14.78 -8.09 -5.35
CA LEU A 720 15.19 -7.84 -3.97
C LEU A 720 16.63 -8.34 -3.74
N TRP A 721 17.61 -7.75 -4.42
CA TRP A 721 19.03 -8.13 -4.35
C TRP A 721 19.60 -8.09 -2.93
N THR A 722 19.07 -7.23 -2.06
CA THR A 722 19.38 -7.19 -0.62
C THR A 722 19.00 -8.49 0.09
N VAL A 723 17.90 -9.14 -0.30
CA VAL A 723 17.46 -10.44 0.22
C VAL A 723 18.30 -11.58 -0.36
N VAL A 724 18.64 -11.53 -1.66
CA VAL A 724 19.55 -12.49 -2.30
C VAL A 724 20.90 -12.48 -1.58
N ILE A 725 21.48 -11.30 -1.37
CA ILE A 725 22.75 -11.12 -0.66
C ILE A 725 22.67 -11.57 0.80
N LEU A 726 21.55 -11.30 1.50
CA LEU A 726 21.32 -11.78 2.86
C LEU A 726 21.26 -13.31 2.94
N ALA A 727 20.59 -13.97 1.98
CA ALA A 727 20.55 -15.43 1.90
C ALA A 727 21.95 -16.01 1.59
N MET A 728 22.69 -15.44 0.63
CA MET A 728 24.05 -15.88 0.29
C MET A 728 25.00 -15.78 1.49
N GLY A 729 25.04 -14.63 2.18
CA GLY A 729 25.86 -14.45 3.39
C GLY A 729 25.39 -15.31 4.57
N GLY A 730 24.11 -15.64 4.62
CA GLY A 730 23.55 -16.60 5.56
C GLY A 730 24.03 -18.04 5.34
N ILE A 731 24.03 -18.50 4.09
CA ILE A 731 24.56 -19.83 3.71
C ILE A 731 26.07 -19.89 3.93
N ALA A 732 26.80 -18.80 3.63
CA ALA A 732 28.21 -18.65 3.96
C ALA A 732 28.47 -18.77 5.48
N LEU A 733 27.64 -18.14 6.31
CA LEU A 733 27.73 -18.26 7.77
C LEU A 733 27.49 -19.69 8.22
N GLY A 734 26.39 -20.32 7.78
CA GLY A 734 26.06 -21.70 8.10
C GLY A 734 27.21 -22.67 7.77
N ARG A 735 27.79 -22.56 6.57
CA ARG A 735 28.97 -23.36 6.16
C ARG A 735 30.24 -23.05 6.93
N ALA A 736 30.41 -21.85 7.47
CA ALA A 736 31.53 -21.52 8.35
C ALA A 736 31.36 -22.11 9.76
N VAL A 737 30.15 -22.09 10.33
CA VAL A 737 29.85 -22.70 11.65
C VAL A 737 29.93 -24.23 11.59
N ASP A 738 29.43 -24.83 10.50
CA ASP A 738 29.60 -26.24 10.09
C ASP A 738 31.10 -26.61 9.99
N SER A 739 31.84 -26.01 9.04
CA SER A 739 33.26 -26.30 8.80
C SER A 739 34.18 -26.06 10.00
N SER A 740 33.88 -25.09 10.86
CA SER A 740 34.67 -24.85 12.08
C SER A 740 34.51 -25.94 13.15
N GLY A 741 33.51 -26.81 13.04
CA GLY A 741 33.14 -27.78 14.08
C GLY A 741 32.49 -27.12 15.30
N LEU A 742 31.98 -25.89 15.19
CA LEU A 742 31.29 -25.20 16.29
C LEU A 742 29.87 -25.73 16.51
N LEU A 743 29.15 -26.12 15.44
CA LEU A 743 27.85 -26.80 15.59
C LEU A 743 27.99 -28.05 16.48
N HIS A 744 29.00 -28.88 16.21
CA HIS A 744 29.25 -30.13 16.92
C HIS A 744 29.38 -29.94 18.45
N GLU A 745 30.03 -28.85 18.87
CA GLU A 745 30.35 -28.57 20.27
C GLU A 745 29.26 -27.74 20.98
N LEU A 746 28.44 -26.99 20.24
CA LEU A 746 27.20 -26.43 20.78
C LEU A 746 26.16 -27.54 20.99
N ALA A 747 26.08 -28.48 20.06
CA ALA A 747 25.08 -29.54 20.10
C ALA A 747 25.38 -30.59 21.17
N SER A 748 26.63 -31.02 21.38
CA SER A 748 27.00 -31.89 22.52
C SER A 748 26.59 -31.29 23.88
N ARG A 749 26.71 -29.97 24.03
CA ARG A 749 26.27 -29.25 25.24
C ARG A 749 24.74 -29.21 25.35
N ILE A 750 24.01 -28.93 24.26
CA ILE A 750 22.54 -28.90 24.26
C ILE A 750 21.95 -30.31 24.45
N GLU A 751 22.56 -31.33 23.85
CA GLU A 751 22.23 -32.76 23.98
C GLU A 751 22.15 -33.16 25.47
N SER A 752 23.10 -32.72 26.30
CA SER A 752 23.05 -32.96 27.76
C SER A 752 21.88 -32.32 28.53
N PHE A 753 21.18 -31.34 27.93
CA PHE A 753 19.94 -30.74 28.48
C PHE A 753 18.66 -31.31 27.84
N VAL A 754 18.80 -32.08 26.76
CA VAL A 754 17.70 -32.58 25.92
C VAL A 754 17.57 -34.11 25.98
N ASP A 755 18.60 -34.82 26.45
CA ASP A 755 18.55 -36.26 26.68
C ASP A 755 17.36 -36.65 27.58
N GLY A 756 16.72 -37.78 27.24
CA GLY A 756 15.47 -38.26 27.84
C GLY A 756 14.19 -37.48 27.47
N PHE A 757 14.24 -36.33 26.80
CA PHE A 757 13.03 -35.62 26.37
C PHE A 757 12.46 -36.18 25.05
N PRO A 758 11.13 -36.32 24.92
CA PRO A 758 10.51 -36.73 23.66
C PRO A 758 10.62 -35.62 22.61
N VAL A 759 10.80 -35.99 21.34
CA VAL A 759 10.98 -35.06 20.19
C VAL A 759 9.95 -33.93 20.15
N PHE A 760 8.70 -34.21 20.51
CA PHE A 760 7.62 -33.23 20.64
C PHE A 760 7.95 -32.10 21.65
N ALA A 761 8.53 -32.43 22.80
CA ALA A 761 8.93 -31.44 23.80
C ALA A 761 10.12 -30.59 23.29
N VAL A 762 11.07 -31.22 22.59
CA VAL A 762 12.21 -30.53 21.95
C VAL A 762 11.71 -29.52 20.91
N LEU A 763 10.73 -29.92 20.07
CA LEU A 763 10.04 -29.02 19.15
C LEU A 763 9.34 -27.88 19.89
N CYS A 764 8.58 -28.16 20.97
CA CYS A 764 7.89 -27.14 21.75
C CYS A 764 8.85 -26.08 22.34
N VAL A 765 10.03 -26.49 22.81
CA VAL A 765 11.08 -25.60 23.32
C VAL A 765 11.65 -24.72 22.21
N PHE A 766 12.09 -25.31 21.10
CA PHE A 766 12.66 -24.52 19.99
C PHE A 766 11.63 -23.62 19.30
N CYS A 767 10.39 -24.07 19.13
CA CYS A 767 9.29 -23.23 18.65
C CYS A 767 8.98 -22.08 19.63
N GLY A 768 9.12 -22.29 20.94
CA GLY A 768 8.95 -21.22 21.94
C GLY A 768 10.09 -20.19 21.86
N LEU A 769 11.33 -20.68 21.70
CA LEU A 769 12.52 -19.83 21.57
C LEU A 769 12.48 -18.99 20.29
N ILE A 770 12.21 -19.59 19.12
CA ILE A 770 12.13 -18.86 17.84
C ILE A 770 10.95 -17.87 17.84
N LEU A 771 9.79 -18.20 18.44
CA LEU A 771 8.67 -17.29 18.62
C LEU A 771 9.08 -16.02 19.40
N ILE A 772 9.81 -16.18 20.51
CA ILE A 772 10.26 -15.04 21.32
C ILE A 772 11.32 -14.25 20.55
N CYS A 773 12.37 -14.90 20.02
CA CYS A 773 13.45 -14.23 19.30
C CYS A 773 12.95 -13.47 18.06
N CYS A 774 12.15 -14.12 17.20
CA CYS A 774 11.58 -13.51 16.00
C CYS A 774 10.45 -12.52 16.26
N THR A 775 10.02 -12.32 17.51
CA THR A 775 9.12 -11.21 17.88
C THR A 775 9.89 -9.89 18.08
N PHE A 776 11.18 -9.95 18.45
CA PHE A 776 12.05 -8.77 18.64
C PHE A 776 13.08 -8.55 17.52
N ILE A 777 13.38 -9.59 16.75
CA ILE A 777 14.37 -9.62 15.67
C ILE A 777 13.68 -10.06 14.37
N SER A 778 14.10 -9.55 13.21
CA SER A 778 13.55 -9.96 11.90
C SER A 778 13.54 -11.49 11.72
N HIS A 779 12.42 -12.01 11.19
CA HIS A 779 12.19 -13.45 10.94
C HIS A 779 13.37 -14.13 10.22
N THR A 780 13.91 -13.48 9.18
CA THR A 780 15.06 -13.99 8.41
C THR A 780 16.32 -14.12 9.27
N VAL A 781 16.61 -13.11 10.10
CA VAL A 781 17.81 -13.07 10.95
C VAL A 781 17.76 -14.13 12.03
N GLY A 782 16.63 -14.26 12.73
CA GLY A 782 16.45 -15.32 13.73
C GLY A 782 16.61 -16.72 13.11
N SER A 783 16.09 -16.91 11.91
CA SER A 783 16.21 -18.17 11.16
C SER A 783 17.65 -18.50 10.76
N LEU A 784 18.43 -17.50 10.31
CA LEU A 784 19.86 -17.67 9.97
C LEU A 784 20.72 -18.12 11.16
N ILE A 785 20.36 -17.70 12.37
CA ILE A 785 21.12 -18.02 13.59
C ILE A 785 20.67 -19.35 14.19
N ILE A 786 19.36 -19.59 14.26
CA ILE A 786 18.78 -20.67 15.08
C ILE A 786 18.60 -21.97 14.29
N LEU A 787 18.20 -21.92 13.01
CA LEU A 787 17.93 -23.16 12.24
C LEU A 787 19.15 -24.10 12.11
N PRO A 788 20.39 -23.63 11.88
CA PRO A 788 21.56 -24.52 11.84
C PRO A 788 21.84 -25.22 13.17
N ILE A 789 21.56 -24.57 14.31
CA ILE A 789 21.73 -25.13 15.65
C ILE A 789 20.65 -26.19 15.92
N VAL A 790 19.39 -25.88 15.55
CA VAL A 790 18.26 -26.84 15.63
C VAL A 790 18.53 -28.08 14.78
N ALA A 791 19.16 -27.91 13.61
CA ALA A 791 19.46 -29.01 12.69
C ALA A 791 20.47 -30.01 13.25
N GLU A 792 21.60 -29.53 13.78
CA GLU A 792 22.63 -30.39 14.39
C GLU A 792 22.10 -31.08 15.66
N VAL A 793 21.39 -30.35 16.54
CA VAL A 793 20.76 -30.96 17.74
C VAL A 793 19.75 -32.04 17.33
N GLY A 794 18.93 -31.78 16.32
CA GLY A 794 17.98 -32.76 15.77
C GLY A 794 18.62 -33.95 15.06
N ALA A 795 19.89 -33.87 14.66
CA ALA A 795 20.64 -34.97 14.07
C ALA A 795 21.25 -35.93 15.11
N ARG A 796 21.28 -35.53 16.38
CA ARG A 796 21.87 -36.29 17.51
C ARG A 796 20.86 -36.96 18.43
N LEU A 797 19.59 -36.61 18.31
CA LEU A 797 18.52 -37.31 19.02
C LEU A 797 18.60 -38.82 18.70
N PRO A 798 18.22 -39.72 19.65
CA PRO A 798 18.37 -41.16 19.49
C PRO A 798 17.76 -41.73 18.19
N GLU A 799 16.73 -41.05 17.67
CA GLU A 799 16.30 -41.13 16.28
C GLU A 799 16.47 -39.74 15.65
N PRO A 800 17.20 -39.58 14.53
CA PRO A 800 17.43 -38.27 13.91
C PRO A 800 16.15 -37.64 13.35
N HIS A 801 15.72 -36.52 13.95
CA HIS A 801 14.49 -35.78 13.61
C HIS A 801 14.78 -34.33 13.14
N SER A 802 15.97 -34.12 12.57
CA SER A 802 16.48 -32.80 12.16
C SER A 802 15.51 -32.03 11.25
N ARG A 803 14.92 -32.69 10.24
CA ARG A 803 14.02 -32.06 9.26
C ARG A 803 12.72 -31.60 9.91
N LEU A 804 12.12 -32.41 10.79
CA LEU A 804 10.92 -32.05 11.56
C LEU A 804 11.16 -30.82 12.45
N LEU A 805 12.29 -30.76 13.17
CA LEU A 805 12.61 -29.62 14.04
C LEU A 805 12.90 -28.34 13.23
N VAL A 806 13.67 -28.43 12.14
CA VAL A 806 14.00 -27.28 11.27
C VAL A 806 12.74 -26.75 10.56
N MET A 807 11.88 -27.62 10.03
CA MET A 807 10.63 -27.23 9.38
C MET A 807 9.67 -26.55 10.38
N GLY A 808 9.40 -27.18 11.53
CA GLY A 808 8.51 -26.60 12.55
C GLY A 808 9.00 -25.25 13.10
N THR A 809 10.32 -25.09 13.28
CA THR A 809 10.89 -23.81 13.73
C THR A 809 10.90 -22.73 12.65
N ALA A 810 11.09 -23.08 11.37
CA ALA A 810 11.00 -22.13 10.25
C ALA A 810 9.57 -21.61 10.00
N LEU A 811 8.56 -22.48 10.11
CA LEU A 811 7.15 -22.06 10.13
C LEU A 811 6.90 -21.09 11.30
N MET A 812 7.40 -21.42 12.49
CA MET A 812 7.22 -20.62 13.71
C MET A 812 7.96 -19.27 13.67
N ALA A 813 9.10 -19.17 12.99
CA ALA A 813 9.78 -17.89 12.75
C ALA A 813 8.87 -16.91 12.01
N SER A 814 8.15 -17.38 10.99
CA SER A 814 7.13 -16.59 10.27
C SER A 814 5.88 -16.31 11.12
N GLY A 815 5.52 -17.24 12.01
CA GLY A 815 4.41 -17.08 12.96
C GLY A 815 4.69 -16.10 14.11
N ALA A 816 5.90 -15.56 14.24
CA ALA A 816 6.27 -14.57 15.25
C ALA A 816 5.74 -13.16 14.89
N MET A 817 4.42 -12.99 14.97
CA MET A 817 3.69 -11.80 14.52
C MET A 817 3.32 -10.83 15.66
N GLY A 818 4.03 -10.91 16.79
CA GLY A 818 3.68 -10.25 18.06
C GLY A 818 3.84 -8.73 18.13
N LEU A 819 4.71 -8.13 17.31
CA LEU A 819 5.03 -6.70 17.35
C LEU A 819 5.01 -6.05 15.96
N PRO A 820 4.90 -4.70 15.87
CA PRO A 820 4.97 -3.99 14.59
C PRO A 820 6.29 -4.19 13.84
N VAL A 821 7.38 -4.47 14.57
CA VAL A 821 8.75 -4.56 14.07
C VAL A 821 9.12 -5.99 13.61
N SER A 822 8.36 -7.03 14.00
CA SER A 822 8.79 -8.41 13.76
C SER A 822 8.79 -8.82 12.28
N GLY A 823 7.88 -8.25 11.48
CA GLY A 823 7.76 -8.56 10.05
C GLY A 823 7.20 -7.41 9.21
N PHE A 824 7.53 -7.41 7.92
CA PHE A 824 7.11 -6.38 6.96
C PHE A 824 5.58 -6.17 6.85
N PRO A 825 4.71 -7.18 6.95
CA PRO A 825 3.27 -6.95 7.00
C PRO A 825 2.84 -6.10 8.19
N ASN A 826 3.41 -6.38 9.37
CA ASN A 826 3.10 -5.67 10.61
C ASN A 826 3.58 -4.20 10.55
N MET A 827 4.76 -3.96 9.96
CA MET A 827 5.31 -2.62 9.76
C MET A 827 4.48 -1.79 8.77
N ASN A 828 4.10 -2.36 7.63
CA ASN A 828 3.22 -1.68 6.67
C ASN A 828 1.84 -1.38 7.28
N ALA A 829 1.31 -2.27 8.12
CA ALA A 829 0.01 -2.12 8.75
C ALA A 829 -0.07 -0.98 9.77
N ILE A 830 0.98 -0.78 10.59
CA ILE A 830 0.99 0.32 11.57
C ILE A 830 1.20 1.71 10.94
N MET A 831 1.69 1.77 9.69
CA MET A 831 1.91 3.01 8.94
C MET A 831 0.66 3.51 8.17
N LEU A 832 -0.49 2.83 8.28
CA LEU A 832 -1.73 3.23 7.62
C LEU A 832 -2.51 4.26 8.44
N GLU A 833 -2.96 5.34 7.77
CA GLU A 833 -3.66 6.48 8.37
C GLU A 833 -5.07 6.69 7.76
N ASP A 834 -6.00 7.18 8.59
CA ASP A 834 -7.39 7.51 8.23
C ASP A 834 -7.52 8.91 7.59
N THR A 835 -8.74 9.25 7.12
CA THR A 835 -9.26 10.60 6.79
C THR A 835 -8.58 11.76 7.53
N LEU A 836 -8.50 11.65 8.86
CA LEU A 836 -8.04 12.70 9.77
C LEU A 836 -6.52 12.71 9.97
N GLY A 837 -5.78 11.78 9.33
CA GLY A 837 -4.35 11.60 9.55
C GLY A 837 -3.99 10.90 10.86
N ASN A 838 -4.96 10.26 11.52
CA ASN A 838 -4.74 9.39 12.67
C ASN A 838 -4.34 7.98 12.19
N PRO A 839 -3.41 7.28 12.86
CA PRO A 839 -3.09 5.89 12.51
C PRO A 839 -4.28 4.96 12.80
N TYR A 840 -4.56 4.00 11.93
CA TYR A 840 -5.61 3.01 12.19
C TYR A 840 -5.21 2.03 13.31
N LEU A 841 -3.93 1.71 13.42
CA LEU A 841 -3.40 0.74 14.39
C LEU A 841 -2.38 1.39 15.31
N THR A 842 -2.39 0.98 16.58
CA THR A 842 -1.38 1.33 17.57
C THR A 842 -0.52 0.12 17.91
N THR A 843 0.63 0.31 18.57
CA THR A 843 1.42 -0.82 19.11
C THR A 843 0.58 -1.69 20.05
N MET A 844 -0.41 -1.11 20.76
CA MET A 844 -1.30 -1.84 21.66
C MET A 844 -2.25 -2.80 20.94
N ASP A 845 -2.53 -2.60 19.65
CA ASP A 845 -3.29 -3.54 18.83
C ASP A 845 -2.47 -4.82 18.54
N PHE A 846 -1.16 -4.69 18.32
CA PHE A 846 -0.26 -5.84 18.19
C PHE A 846 -0.09 -6.60 19.51
N PHE A 847 -0.06 -5.92 20.67
CA PHE A 847 -0.15 -6.60 21.97
C PHE A 847 -1.48 -7.34 22.17
N LYS A 848 -2.61 -6.78 21.73
CA LYS A 848 -3.96 -7.38 21.91
C LYS A 848 -4.30 -8.49 20.91
N ALA A 849 -3.76 -8.45 19.70
CA ALA A 849 -4.11 -9.37 18.63
C ALA A 849 -2.89 -10.10 18.04
N GLY A 850 -1.77 -9.41 17.82
CA GLY A 850 -0.54 -10.00 17.27
C GLY A 850 0.07 -11.07 18.18
N ILE A 851 0.26 -10.78 19.48
CA ILE A 851 0.81 -11.76 20.42
C ILE A 851 -0.12 -12.98 20.56
N PRO A 852 -1.43 -12.85 20.82
CA PRO A 852 -2.33 -14.01 20.84
C PRO A 852 -2.39 -14.77 19.52
N SER A 853 -2.31 -14.09 18.36
CA SER A 853 -2.23 -14.74 17.05
C SER A 853 -0.94 -15.55 16.86
N SER A 854 0.18 -15.06 17.41
CA SER A 854 1.45 -15.80 17.43
C SER A 854 1.36 -17.06 18.29
N VAL A 855 0.63 -16.99 19.41
CA VAL A 855 0.34 -18.15 20.29
C VAL A 855 -0.60 -19.15 19.62
N VAL A 856 -1.60 -18.68 18.86
CA VAL A 856 -2.43 -19.55 18.00
C VAL A 856 -1.57 -20.27 16.96
N ALA A 857 -0.69 -19.54 16.26
CA ALA A 857 0.23 -20.12 15.29
C ALA A 857 1.15 -21.18 15.93
N TYR A 858 1.71 -20.89 17.11
CA TYR A 858 2.49 -21.86 17.89
C TYR A 858 1.72 -23.16 18.14
N PHE A 859 0.50 -23.08 18.68
CA PHE A 859 -0.30 -24.27 18.96
C PHE A 859 -0.68 -25.05 17.68
N VAL A 860 -0.98 -24.39 16.56
CA VAL A 860 -1.26 -25.07 15.28
C VAL A 860 -0.02 -25.76 14.72
N ILE A 861 1.15 -25.12 14.78
CA ILE A 861 2.42 -25.66 14.27
C ILE A 861 2.86 -26.88 15.09
N ILE A 862 2.86 -26.80 16.43
CA ILE A 862 3.29 -27.93 17.26
C ILE A 862 2.29 -29.10 17.28
N SER A 863 1.02 -28.90 16.90
CA SER A 863 0.02 -29.96 16.87
C SER A 863 -0.18 -30.54 15.46
N VAL A 864 -0.75 -29.75 14.54
CA VAL A 864 -1.05 -30.19 13.18
C VAL A 864 0.21 -30.26 12.34
N GLY A 865 1.12 -29.30 12.48
CA GLY A 865 2.43 -29.36 11.81
C GLY A 865 3.21 -30.60 12.22
N TYR A 866 3.34 -30.86 13.53
CA TYR A 866 4.00 -32.08 14.05
C TYR A 866 3.34 -33.37 13.54
N LEU A 867 2.01 -33.46 13.61
CA LEU A 867 1.27 -34.65 13.16
C LEU A 867 1.50 -34.92 11.67
N VAL A 868 1.39 -33.90 10.82
CA VAL A 868 1.58 -34.07 9.36
C VAL A 868 3.04 -34.33 9.01
N MET A 869 4.00 -33.69 9.68
CA MET A 869 5.43 -34.00 9.52
C MET A 869 5.77 -35.44 9.91
N SER A 870 5.25 -35.93 11.04
CA SER A 870 5.42 -37.31 11.49
C SER A 870 4.81 -38.32 10.52
N LEU A 871 3.59 -38.06 10.01
CA LEU A 871 2.93 -38.91 9.00
C LEU A 871 3.65 -38.93 7.64
N LEU A 872 4.46 -37.91 7.32
CA LEU A 872 5.23 -37.81 6.08
C LEU A 872 6.69 -38.29 6.21
N GLY A 873 7.12 -38.74 7.41
CA GLY A 873 8.51 -39.13 7.65
C GLY A 873 9.50 -37.98 7.50
N PHE A 874 9.32 -36.91 8.27
CA PHE A 874 10.23 -35.76 8.34
C PHE A 874 11.46 -36.02 9.24
#